data_AF-A0A2D5ZRL8-F1
#
_entry.id   AF-A0A2D5ZRL8-F1
#
_cell.length_a   1.000
_cell.length_b   1.000
_cell.length_c   1.000
_cell.angle_alpha   90.00
_cell.angle_beta   90.00
_cell.angle_gamma   90.00
#
_symmetry.space_group_name_H-M   'P 1'
#
loop_
_entity.id
_entity.type
_entity.pdbx_description
1 polymer ?
#
loop_
_entity_poly.entity_id
_entity_poly.type
_entity_poly.pdbx_seq_one_letter_code
_entity_poly.pdbx_strand_id
1 'polypeptide(L)'
;MTTQQSTDIIVEELRGRISTADLHRSARVDRYDPGDELVYDAEAVIGAERGGSGTIRLVVERFVGGGFAGQVYKVRVLDVAGGEIDGISPGSSYAIKILIPPSGGALLFRNVLYGIGFQGPFQLQSNPAAARSGALWQKFIRRGASIGLAEEGAVNDIHATFIDTTLGSCGELSDWVDGRTWRLEVDEHLDYLKRWRQGKPVPPEKLGSDEYRAKKVFMAEFVTLLHEMGAHEFARQYEWSTCKSQPNCLKRSDTEGDPAAGLLAVDFRAGLALLPFLPMSPGDLKLIVLGLFRGSLVQFDRGNIDELESFVDRHSDRFADMRPLLEDLREADEIYRDSVPDVTHNRLRLLYDRKLWDTLLDRSRRGWRIRNIIDDDCLENLEKSFFLTLFFRVLGLIPILGGFIRRLWGRDDLRRHYRGILTSREYLRRAIRAKIAESILPWHRAGRVRPDRALALAKSPPMFLLHLPLSILPVGIHRFLTDRDYFRERLRYIFIRPVRLYFDAAMREEWLFTMVEEGEAKHIIDHEEAAIIRSRIKDPFIQKYLKSLAVHVCTVPITQVVSVLVALIYVWTHPEMPRAQAWAVGAGIIALFQVVPISPGSLVRGLYVVYLVIRERNFKDYNIAVFLGFFKYIGYLAFPIQMAQRYPTLARFMAGHWATEAVHVVPVFGEGGALLEHWIFRLFYNWPLTIRRRARQRMQRRSMSSPRYWHIAALAIGAAAVFGAADFSYVASNRTLPELGDLVHLVLLLPLICGWGTTIAAGGAPMGRRILGASLCGLGVGLLYTAASVFAGSSGGVPIESAAIMSSVVWRVFLFSIIATVGAIATEIVLGE
;
A
#
# COMPACT_ATOMS: atom_id res chain seq x y z
N MET A 1 5.26 32.39 -11.71
CA MET A 1 5.86 31.10 -12.14
C MET A 1 5.19 30.00 -11.38
N THR A 2 4.54 29.05 -12.06
CA THR A 2 4.03 27.84 -11.40
C THR A 2 5.20 26.96 -10.96
N THR A 3 5.01 26.11 -9.95
CA THR A 3 6.05 25.18 -9.44
C THR A 3 6.57 24.22 -10.53
N GLN A 4 5.75 23.97 -11.55
CA GLN A 4 6.10 23.12 -12.69
C GLN A 4 7.03 23.84 -13.67
N GLN A 5 6.71 25.09 -14.04
CA GLN A 5 7.59 25.92 -14.87
C GLN A 5 8.99 26.12 -14.26
N SER A 6 9.07 26.27 -12.94
CA SER A 6 10.38 26.38 -12.27
C SER A 6 11.12 25.05 -12.19
N THR A 7 10.43 23.92 -12.24
CA THR A 7 11.08 22.59 -12.30
C THR A 7 11.68 22.35 -13.68
N ASP A 8 10.93 22.66 -14.74
CA ASP A 8 11.34 22.40 -16.13
C ASP A 8 12.60 23.19 -16.51
N ILE A 9 12.66 24.47 -16.14
CA ILE A 9 13.85 25.33 -16.39
C ILE A 9 15.10 24.78 -15.70
N ILE A 10 14.96 24.28 -14.47
CA ILE A 10 16.09 23.75 -13.71
C ILE A 10 16.56 22.42 -14.30
N VAL A 11 15.62 21.59 -14.75
CA VAL A 11 15.92 20.36 -15.47
C VAL A 11 16.71 20.67 -16.75
N GLU A 12 16.25 21.64 -17.54
CA GLU A 12 16.92 22.08 -18.77
C GLU A 12 18.33 22.61 -18.50
N GLU A 13 18.49 23.50 -17.52
CA GLU A 13 19.80 24.05 -17.12
C GLU A 13 20.77 22.95 -16.62
N LEU A 14 20.27 21.98 -15.83
CA LEU A 14 21.08 20.84 -15.38
C LEU A 14 21.48 19.93 -16.55
N ARG A 15 20.56 19.68 -17.50
CA ARG A 15 20.84 18.93 -18.73
C ARG A 15 21.86 19.66 -19.61
N GLY A 16 21.72 20.98 -19.77
CA GLY A 16 22.67 21.84 -20.48
C GLY A 16 24.09 21.78 -19.91
N ARG A 17 24.22 21.70 -18.58
CA ARG A 17 25.54 21.50 -17.93
C ARG A 17 26.14 20.13 -18.19
N ILE A 18 25.32 19.11 -18.39
CA ILE A 18 25.80 17.76 -18.72
C ILE A 18 26.24 17.72 -20.18
N SER A 19 25.47 18.30 -21.10
CA SER A 19 25.80 18.32 -22.53
C SER A 19 27.06 19.16 -22.82
N THR A 20 27.19 20.33 -22.19
CA THR A 20 28.37 21.20 -22.34
C THR A 20 29.65 20.65 -21.69
N ALA A 21 29.56 19.62 -20.86
CA ALA A 21 30.74 19.01 -20.25
C ALA A 21 31.60 18.22 -21.25
N ASP A 22 31.07 17.91 -22.44
CA ASP A 22 31.77 17.23 -23.53
C ASP A 22 32.50 15.97 -23.04
N LEU A 23 31.74 15.09 -22.39
CA LEU A 23 32.27 13.81 -21.92
C LEU A 23 32.30 12.81 -23.08
N HIS A 24 33.40 12.08 -23.19
CA HIS A 24 33.50 10.89 -24.07
C HIS A 24 32.33 9.90 -23.98
N ARG A 25 31.67 9.77 -22.83
CA ARG A 25 30.47 8.92 -22.67
C ARG A 25 29.19 9.73 -22.79
N SER A 26 28.11 9.09 -23.24
CA SER A 26 26.78 9.68 -23.23
C SER A 26 26.32 10.07 -21.82
N ALA A 27 25.47 11.11 -21.77
CA ALA A 27 24.80 11.54 -20.55
C ALA A 27 23.94 10.40 -19.98
N ARG A 28 23.93 10.25 -18.66
CA ARG A 28 23.04 9.28 -18.02
C ARG A 28 21.61 9.83 -17.98
N VAL A 29 20.68 9.11 -18.61
CA VAL A 29 19.24 9.41 -18.56
C VAL A 29 18.57 8.35 -17.68
N ASP A 30 17.86 8.78 -16.64
CA ASP A 30 17.07 7.88 -15.79
C ASP A 30 15.57 7.82 -16.21
N ARG A 31 15.06 8.90 -16.82
CA ARG A 31 13.70 9.05 -17.35
C ARG A 31 13.61 10.22 -18.34
N TYR A 32 12.59 10.19 -19.20
CA TYR A 32 12.14 11.31 -20.02
C TYR A 32 11.23 12.28 -19.25
N ASP A 33 11.20 13.54 -19.68
CA ASP A 33 10.35 14.61 -19.15
C ASP A 33 9.38 15.12 -20.23
N PRO A 34 8.31 15.84 -19.86
CA PRO A 34 7.40 16.45 -20.82
C PRO A 34 8.13 17.33 -21.84
N GLY A 35 7.75 17.19 -23.11
CA GLY A 35 8.38 17.89 -24.23
C GLY A 35 9.55 17.13 -24.88
N ASP A 36 10.07 16.07 -24.26
CA ASP A 36 11.08 15.22 -24.91
C ASP A 36 10.48 14.54 -26.15
N GLU A 37 11.11 14.73 -27.31
CA GLU A 37 10.79 14.00 -28.54
C GLU A 37 11.55 12.67 -28.59
N LEU A 38 10.84 11.61 -28.94
CA LEU A 38 11.34 10.25 -29.01
C LEU A 38 11.05 9.70 -30.41
N VAL A 39 12.02 8.93 -30.93
CA VAL A 39 11.91 8.26 -32.22
C VAL A 39 12.28 6.81 -32.02
N TYR A 40 11.38 5.92 -32.44
CA TYR A 40 11.58 4.48 -32.30
C TYR A 40 11.24 3.76 -33.59
N ASP A 41 12.09 2.81 -33.96
CA ASP A 41 11.71 1.76 -34.90
C ASP A 41 10.86 0.75 -34.12
N ALA A 42 9.56 0.79 -34.39
CA ALA A 42 8.56 0.02 -33.68
C ALA A 42 8.08 -1.14 -34.54
N GLU A 43 7.93 -2.29 -33.90
CA GLU A 43 7.44 -3.51 -34.50
C GLU A 43 5.97 -3.70 -34.11
N ALA A 44 5.09 -3.72 -35.10
CA ALA A 44 3.66 -3.92 -34.90
C ALA A 44 3.38 -5.30 -34.28
N VAL A 45 2.38 -5.34 -33.39
CA VAL A 45 1.91 -6.60 -32.78
C VAL A 45 1.01 -7.38 -33.75
N ILE A 46 0.19 -6.68 -34.57
CA ILE A 46 -0.66 -7.25 -35.63
C ILE A 46 -0.23 -6.66 -36.99
N GLY A 47 -0.15 -7.49 -38.05
CA GLY A 47 0.18 -7.04 -39.42
C GLY A 47 0.12 -8.15 -40.48
N ALA A 48 -0.08 -7.78 -41.75
CA ALA A 48 -0.33 -8.69 -42.90
C ALA A 48 0.87 -9.57 -43.28
N GLU A 49 2.09 -9.16 -42.90
CA GLU A 49 3.30 -9.98 -42.89
C GLU A 49 3.89 -9.90 -41.47
N ARG A 50 4.60 -10.95 -41.02
CA ARG A 50 5.27 -11.00 -39.70
C ARG A 50 6.02 -9.69 -39.42
N GLY A 51 5.46 -8.84 -38.56
CA GLY A 51 6.11 -7.60 -38.11
C GLY A 51 6.17 -6.47 -39.14
N GLY A 52 5.03 -5.86 -39.47
CA GLY A 52 5.06 -4.50 -40.03
C GLY A 52 5.89 -3.60 -39.11
N SER A 53 7.00 -3.07 -39.62
CA SER A 53 7.88 -2.17 -38.87
C SER A 53 7.65 -0.73 -39.34
N GLY A 54 7.51 0.20 -38.41
CA GLY A 54 7.38 1.61 -38.72
C GLY A 54 8.21 2.45 -37.75
N THR A 55 8.78 3.54 -38.25
CA THR A 55 9.43 4.54 -37.41
C THR A 55 8.37 5.48 -36.86
N ILE A 56 8.18 5.45 -35.55
CA ILE A 56 7.22 6.31 -34.84
C ILE A 56 7.98 7.48 -34.21
N ARG A 57 7.56 8.70 -34.54
CA ARG A 57 8.00 9.92 -33.84
C ARG A 57 6.91 10.38 -32.90
N LEU A 58 7.27 10.66 -31.65
CA LEU A 58 6.32 11.00 -30.60
C LEU A 58 6.91 12.01 -29.61
N VAL A 59 6.04 12.73 -28.93
CA VAL A 59 6.42 13.67 -27.86
C VAL A 59 5.84 13.23 -26.53
N VAL A 60 6.65 13.31 -25.48
CA VAL A 60 6.19 13.01 -24.11
C VAL A 60 5.29 14.14 -23.63
N GLU A 61 4.03 13.83 -23.33
CA GLU A 61 3.11 14.78 -22.72
C GLU A 61 3.23 14.78 -21.19
N ARG A 62 3.37 13.59 -20.60
CA ARG A 62 3.43 13.44 -19.15
C ARG A 62 4.13 12.15 -18.72
N PHE A 63 5.00 12.22 -17.73
CA PHE A 63 5.42 11.06 -16.96
C PHE A 63 4.31 10.66 -15.97
N VAL A 64 3.74 9.46 -16.12
CA VAL A 64 2.60 8.99 -15.30
C VAL A 64 3.09 8.37 -14.00
N GLY A 65 4.08 7.50 -14.08
CA GLY A 65 4.60 6.78 -12.91
C GLY A 65 5.63 5.72 -13.28
N GLY A 66 6.27 5.13 -12.27
CA GLY A 66 7.24 4.06 -12.46
C GLY A 66 7.19 3.04 -11.34
N GLY A 67 6.95 1.78 -11.71
CA GLY A 67 6.95 0.63 -10.81
C GLY A 67 8.17 -0.28 -11.03
N PHE A 68 8.11 -1.50 -10.51
CA PHE A 68 9.16 -2.50 -10.75
C PHE A 68 9.15 -3.00 -12.21
N ALA A 69 8.00 -3.01 -12.88
CA ALA A 69 7.90 -3.46 -14.27
C ALA A 69 8.52 -2.46 -15.27
N GLY A 70 8.42 -1.16 -14.99
CA GLY A 70 8.86 -0.12 -15.91
C GLY A 70 8.32 1.26 -15.58
N GLN A 71 8.52 2.19 -16.52
CA GLN A 71 8.09 3.58 -16.49
C GLN A 71 7.01 3.80 -17.54
N VAL A 72 5.92 4.48 -17.16
CA VAL A 72 4.79 4.77 -18.04
C VAL A 72 4.71 6.26 -18.35
N TYR A 73 4.51 6.58 -19.62
CA TYR A 73 4.39 7.93 -20.17
C TYR A 73 3.11 8.05 -20.97
N LYS A 74 2.43 9.20 -20.83
CA LYS A 74 1.45 9.65 -21.82
C LYS A 74 2.24 10.36 -22.92
N VAL A 75 2.03 9.93 -24.16
CA VAL A 75 2.72 10.47 -25.33
C VAL A 75 1.73 10.84 -26.41
N ARG A 76 2.11 11.76 -27.30
CA ARG A 76 1.37 12.08 -28.51
C ARG A 76 2.18 11.66 -29.72
N VAL A 77 1.58 10.90 -30.61
CA VAL A 77 2.24 10.51 -31.87
C VAL A 77 2.26 11.73 -32.78
N LEU A 78 3.44 12.09 -33.27
CA LEU A 78 3.65 13.20 -34.18
C LEU A 78 3.61 12.73 -35.64
N ASP A 79 4.22 11.58 -35.92
CA ASP A 79 4.36 11.05 -37.27
C ASP A 79 4.64 9.53 -37.24
N VAL A 80 4.26 8.83 -38.31
CA VAL A 80 4.54 7.40 -38.53
C VAL A 80 5.06 7.25 -39.96
N ALA A 81 6.31 6.80 -40.08
CA ALA A 81 7.00 6.64 -41.36
C ALA A 81 7.41 5.17 -41.58
N GLY A 82 7.52 4.75 -42.85
CA GLY A 82 8.09 3.44 -43.21
C GLY A 82 7.14 2.23 -43.15
N GLY A 83 5.84 2.44 -42.85
CA GLY A 83 4.79 1.42 -42.85
C GLY A 83 3.59 1.85 -42.00
N GLU A 84 2.41 1.27 -42.25
CA GLU A 84 1.24 1.45 -41.36
C GLU A 84 1.35 0.49 -40.17
N ILE A 85 1.26 1.02 -38.95
CA ILE A 85 1.08 0.23 -37.73
C ILE A 85 -0.38 0.38 -37.33
N ASP A 86 -1.13 -0.72 -37.39
CA ASP A 86 -2.55 -0.73 -37.09
C ASP A 86 -2.82 -0.21 -35.67
N GLY A 87 -3.90 0.58 -35.52
CA GLY A 87 -4.28 1.24 -34.27
C GLY A 87 -3.52 2.51 -33.91
N ILE A 88 -2.51 2.94 -34.70
CA ILE A 88 -1.73 4.15 -34.46
C ILE A 88 -2.09 5.27 -35.43
N SER A 89 -2.54 6.41 -34.88
CA SER A 89 -2.90 7.61 -35.65
C SER A 89 -2.06 8.82 -35.22
N PRO A 90 -1.46 9.57 -36.16
CA PRO A 90 -0.83 10.85 -35.87
C PRO A 90 -1.80 11.83 -35.19
N GLY A 91 -1.30 12.57 -34.19
CA GLY A 91 -2.08 13.52 -33.39
C GLY A 91 -2.78 12.93 -32.17
N SER A 92 -2.97 11.60 -32.11
CA SER A 92 -3.62 10.93 -30.98
C SER A 92 -2.66 10.65 -29.80
N SER A 93 -3.22 10.55 -28.60
CA SER A 93 -2.49 10.23 -27.37
C SER A 93 -2.46 8.72 -27.11
N TYR A 94 -1.30 8.22 -26.71
CA TYR A 94 -1.05 6.82 -26.37
C TYR A 94 -0.29 6.71 -25.04
N ALA A 95 -0.20 5.49 -24.52
CA ALA A 95 0.65 5.16 -23.39
C ALA A 95 1.91 4.43 -23.89
N ILE A 96 3.08 4.90 -23.47
CA ILE A 96 4.33 4.16 -23.62
C ILE A 96 4.73 3.59 -22.27
N LYS A 97 5.11 2.31 -22.26
CA LYS A 97 5.78 1.69 -21.11
C LYS A 97 7.18 1.22 -21.48
N ILE A 98 8.19 1.79 -20.83
CA ILE A 98 9.60 1.39 -20.99
C ILE A 98 9.95 0.48 -19.82
N LEU A 99 10.42 -0.75 -20.09
CA LEU A 99 10.47 -1.87 -19.13
C LEU A 99 11.68 -1.81 -18.16
N ILE A 100 12.03 -0.60 -17.73
CA ILE A 100 13.09 -0.28 -16.77
C ILE A 100 12.59 0.69 -15.68
N PRO A 101 12.76 0.39 -14.38
CA PRO A 101 12.34 1.28 -13.31
C PRO A 101 13.16 2.58 -13.31
N PRO A 102 12.57 3.72 -12.91
CA PRO A 102 13.30 4.99 -12.81
C PRO A 102 14.30 4.99 -11.64
N SER A 103 14.03 4.17 -10.62
CA SER A 103 14.84 4.09 -9.41
C SER A 103 15.90 2.99 -9.53
N GLY A 104 17.17 3.36 -9.37
CA GLY A 104 18.28 2.40 -9.35
C GLY A 104 18.15 1.34 -8.24
N GLY A 105 17.54 1.69 -7.11
CA GLY A 105 17.26 0.73 -6.03
C GLY A 105 16.18 -0.28 -6.41
N ALA A 106 15.09 0.18 -7.04
CA ALA A 106 14.03 -0.70 -7.52
C ALA A 106 14.53 -1.63 -8.65
N LEU A 107 15.34 -1.09 -9.57
CA LEU A 107 16.00 -1.85 -10.63
C LEU A 107 16.92 -2.94 -10.05
N LEU A 108 17.74 -2.61 -9.05
CA LEU A 108 18.62 -3.58 -8.39
C LEU A 108 17.80 -4.68 -7.72
N PHE A 109 16.81 -4.32 -6.89
CA PHE A 109 15.98 -5.29 -6.18
C PHE A 109 15.26 -6.26 -7.13
N ARG A 110 14.62 -5.73 -8.18
CA ARG A 110 13.99 -6.55 -9.22
C ARG A 110 14.98 -7.49 -9.88
N ASN A 111 16.13 -6.98 -10.31
CA ASN A 111 17.11 -7.79 -11.04
C ASN A 111 17.72 -8.89 -10.14
N VAL A 112 17.88 -8.63 -8.84
CA VAL A 112 18.30 -9.65 -7.87
C VAL A 112 17.25 -10.76 -7.77
N LEU A 113 15.97 -10.42 -7.58
CA LEU A 113 14.90 -11.42 -7.48
C LEU A 113 14.76 -12.25 -8.76
N TYR A 114 14.77 -11.59 -9.92
CA TYR A 114 14.74 -12.27 -11.22
C TYR A 114 15.98 -13.16 -11.44
N GLY A 115 17.16 -12.67 -11.06
CA GLY A 115 18.41 -13.42 -11.15
C GLY A 115 18.43 -14.66 -10.25
N ILE A 116 17.86 -14.59 -9.04
CA ILE A 116 17.68 -15.75 -8.17
C ILE A 116 16.76 -16.78 -8.84
N GLY A 117 15.67 -16.31 -9.45
CA GLY A 117 14.68 -17.19 -10.07
C GLY A 117 15.15 -17.87 -11.36
N PHE A 118 15.70 -17.09 -12.30
CA PHE A 118 15.98 -17.53 -13.68
C PHE A 118 17.46 -17.53 -14.06
N GLN A 119 18.35 -17.11 -13.16
CA GLN A 119 19.81 -17.05 -13.37
C GLN A 119 20.22 -16.23 -14.61
N GLY A 120 19.42 -15.20 -14.91
CA GLY A 120 19.59 -14.31 -16.07
C GLY A 120 19.20 -12.86 -15.78
N PRO A 121 19.43 -11.95 -16.74
CA PRO A 121 18.91 -10.59 -16.63
C PRO A 121 17.39 -10.58 -16.82
N PHE A 122 16.72 -9.53 -16.32
CA PHE A 122 15.29 -9.33 -16.51
C PHE A 122 14.94 -9.29 -18.00
N GLN A 123 14.23 -10.30 -18.49
CA GLN A 123 14.08 -10.55 -19.93
C GLN A 123 13.20 -9.50 -20.61
N LEU A 124 12.11 -9.07 -20.00
CA LEU A 124 11.28 -7.96 -20.52
C LEU A 124 12.07 -6.67 -20.75
N GLN A 125 13.16 -6.41 -20.01
CA GLN A 125 14.03 -5.26 -20.28
C GLN A 125 14.97 -5.52 -21.48
N SER A 126 15.43 -6.76 -21.66
CA SER A 126 16.65 -7.04 -22.44
C SER A 126 16.49 -8.00 -23.61
N ASN A 127 15.30 -8.56 -23.80
CA ASN A 127 15.00 -9.52 -24.85
C ASN A 127 13.73 -9.09 -25.59
N PRO A 128 13.84 -8.63 -26.85
CA PRO A 128 12.68 -8.25 -27.67
C PRO A 128 11.66 -9.39 -27.83
N ALA A 129 12.11 -10.65 -27.87
CA ALA A 129 11.20 -11.80 -27.95
C ALA A 129 10.32 -11.96 -26.69
N ALA A 130 10.84 -11.60 -25.51
CA ALA A 130 10.04 -11.60 -24.29
C ALA A 130 8.98 -10.48 -24.30
N ALA A 131 9.36 -9.29 -24.80
CA ALA A 131 8.40 -8.19 -24.97
C ALA A 131 7.32 -8.54 -26.01
N ARG A 132 7.70 -9.16 -27.13
CA ARG A 132 6.79 -9.65 -28.17
C ARG A 132 5.85 -10.75 -27.66
N SER A 133 6.38 -11.77 -26.97
CA SER A 133 5.55 -12.83 -26.35
C SER A 133 4.51 -12.22 -25.39
N GLY A 134 4.91 -11.29 -24.52
CA GLY A 134 3.98 -10.61 -23.63
C GLY A 134 2.91 -9.78 -24.35
N ALA A 135 3.26 -9.12 -25.47
CA ALA A 135 2.33 -8.35 -26.28
C ALA A 135 1.31 -9.25 -27.01
N LEU A 136 1.77 -10.36 -27.57
CA LEU A 136 0.94 -11.35 -28.23
C LEU A 136 -0.03 -12.03 -27.24
N TRP A 137 0.46 -12.44 -26.06
CA TRP A 137 -0.42 -12.94 -24.99
C TRP A 137 -1.54 -11.96 -24.65
N GLN A 138 -1.23 -10.65 -24.57
CA GLN A 138 -2.22 -9.63 -24.30
C GLN A 138 -3.28 -9.52 -25.41
N LYS A 139 -2.90 -9.65 -26.69
CA LYS A 139 -3.86 -9.71 -27.81
C LYS A 139 -4.80 -10.92 -27.70
N PHE A 140 -4.25 -12.10 -27.40
CA PHE A 140 -5.08 -13.29 -27.19
C PHE A 140 -6.05 -13.10 -26.01
N ILE A 141 -5.56 -12.63 -24.87
CA ILE A 141 -6.38 -12.36 -23.68
C ILE A 141 -7.48 -11.34 -23.99
N ARG A 142 -7.14 -10.28 -24.74
CA ARG A 142 -8.10 -9.27 -25.21
C ARG A 142 -9.21 -9.91 -26.03
N ARG A 143 -8.87 -10.72 -27.04
CA ARG A 143 -9.89 -11.44 -27.83
C ARG A 143 -10.70 -12.42 -26.98
N GLY A 144 -10.06 -13.12 -26.03
CA GLY A 144 -10.73 -14.00 -25.08
C GLY A 144 -11.72 -13.28 -24.15
N ALA A 145 -11.47 -12.01 -23.82
CA ALA A 145 -12.38 -11.19 -23.02
C ALA A 145 -13.73 -10.98 -23.72
N SER A 146 -13.79 -10.98 -25.06
CA SER A 146 -15.05 -10.94 -25.80
C SER A 146 -15.95 -12.16 -25.56
N ILE A 147 -15.37 -13.28 -25.11
CA ILE A 147 -16.07 -14.53 -24.81
C ILE A 147 -16.42 -14.58 -23.32
N GLY A 148 -15.42 -14.43 -22.45
CA GLY A 148 -15.59 -14.59 -21.01
C GLY A 148 -16.25 -13.40 -20.30
N LEU A 149 -16.05 -12.18 -20.82
CA LEU A 149 -16.53 -10.92 -20.24
C LEU A 149 -17.50 -10.17 -21.16
N ALA A 150 -17.85 -10.75 -22.32
CA ALA A 150 -18.74 -10.17 -23.34
C ALA A 150 -18.29 -8.82 -23.94
N GLU A 151 -17.05 -8.38 -23.70
CA GLU A 151 -16.51 -7.14 -24.28
C GLU A 151 -15.00 -7.27 -24.50
N GLU A 152 -14.55 -7.12 -25.75
CA GLU A 152 -13.11 -7.07 -26.06
C GLU A 152 -12.45 -5.85 -25.40
N GLY A 153 -13.17 -4.73 -25.32
CA GLY A 153 -12.80 -3.48 -24.64
C GLY A 153 -12.46 -3.60 -23.15
N ALA A 154 -12.71 -4.76 -22.51
CA ALA A 154 -12.36 -5.06 -21.12
C ALA A 154 -10.85 -5.25 -20.87
N VAL A 155 -10.01 -5.30 -21.91
CA VAL A 155 -8.56 -5.45 -21.81
C VAL A 155 -7.88 -4.37 -22.64
N ASN A 156 -6.90 -3.64 -22.08
CA ASN A 156 -6.22 -2.59 -22.83
C ASN A 156 -5.56 -3.13 -24.11
N ASP A 157 -5.58 -2.35 -25.19
CA ASP A 157 -4.94 -2.78 -26.43
C ASP A 157 -3.47 -2.33 -26.53
N ILE A 158 -2.65 -3.17 -27.15
CA ILE A 158 -1.22 -2.96 -27.38
C ILE A 158 -0.93 -2.95 -28.89
N HIS A 159 -0.24 -1.92 -29.38
CA HIS A 159 -0.06 -1.69 -30.82
C HIS A 159 1.31 -2.11 -31.32
N ALA A 160 2.36 -1.80 -30.56
CA ALA A 160 3.73 -2.04 -30.98
C ALA A 160 4.69 -2.30 -29.81
N THR A 161 5.82 -2.94 -30.12
CA THR A 161 6.98 -3.05 -29.23
C THR A 161 8.19 -2.37 -29.86
N PHE A 162 9.13 -1.89 -29.05
CA PHE A 162 10.31 -1.18 -29.54
C PHE A 162 11.50 -1.32 -28.58
N ILE A 163 12.67 -0.81 -29.00
CA ILE A 163 13.88 -0.77 -28.17
C ILE A 163 14.26 0.68 -27.89
N ASP A 164 14.31 1.02 -26.61
CA ASP A 164 14.88 2.27 -26.13
C ASP A 164 16.38 2.10 -25.87
N THR A 165 17.21 2.59 -26.79
CA THR A 165 18.66 2.53 -26.69
C THR A 165 19.24 3.56 -25.72
N THR A 166 18.47 4.57 -25.30
CA THR A 166 18.95 5.61 -24.38
C THR A 166 18.90 5.13 -22.93
N LEU A 167 17.73 4.65 -22.50
CA LEU A 167 17.50 4.01 -21.20
C LEU A 167 18.00 2.56 -21.18
N GLY A 168 18.14 1.94 -22.34
CA GLY A 168 18.67 0.59 -22.52
C GLY A 168 17.67 -0.48 -22.09
N SER A 169 16.48 -0.44 -22.69
CA SER A 169 15.35 -1.30 -22.36
C SER A 169 14.42 -1.51 -23.55
N CYS A 170 13.77 -2.66 -23.65
CA CYS A 170 12.58 -2.79 -24.49
C CYS A 170 11.44 -1.92 -23.93
N GLY A 171 10.51 -1.55 -24.80
CA GLY A 171 9.30 -0.81 -24.49
C GLY A 171 8.12 -1.27 -25.32
N GLU A 172 6.94 -0.79 -24.95
CA GLU A 172 5.67 -1.08 -25.59
C GLU A 172 4.81 0.17 -25.70
N LEU A 173 3.98 0.21 -26.74
CA LEU A 173 3.02 1.26 -27.02
C LEU A 173 1.60 0.68 -26.96
N SER A 174 0.74 1.26 -26.14
CA SER A 174 -0.64 0.82 -25.92
C SER A 174 -1.60 2.01 -25.94
N ASP A 175 -2.91 1.72 -25.96
CA ASP A 175 -3.92 2.76 -25.82
C ASP A 175 -3.75 3.57 -24.53
N TRP A 176 -4.02 4.87 -24.63
CA TRP A 176 -4.19 5.72 -23.45
C TRP A 176 -5.59 5.52 -22.89
N VAL A 177 -5.68 5.00 -21.66
CA VAL A 177 -6.94 4.86 -20.95
C VAL A 177 -7.17 6.08 -20.07
N ASP A 178 -8.19 6.87 -20.39
CA ASP A 178 -8.69 7.91 -19.49
C ASP A 178 -9.62 7.27 -18.46
N GLY A 179 -9.09 7.06 -17.26
CA GLY A 179 -9.80 6.37 -16.20
C GLY A 179 -9.13 6.47 -14.83
N ARG A 180 -9.82 5.91 -13.83
CA ARG A 180 -9.39 5.87 -12.42
C ARG A 180 -9.54 4.47 -11.85
N THR A 181 -8.97 4.20 -10.69
CA THR A 181 -9.02 2.84 -10.11
C THR A 181 -10.43 2.44 -9.65
N TRP A 182 -11.01 3.15 -8.69
CA TRP A 182 -12.38 2.97 -8.16
C TRP A 182 -12.67 3.95 -7.01
N ARG A 183 -13.94 4.20 -6.67
CA ARG A 183 -14.31 5.08 -5.54
C ARG A 183 -14.26 4.36 -4.19
N LEU A 184 -14.11 5.15 -3.14
CA LEU A 184 -14.34 4.74 -1.77
C LEU A 184 -15.82 4.93 -1.43
N GLU A 185 -16.61 3.87 -1.64
CA GLU A 185 -18.07 3.90 -1.47
C GLU A 185 -18.49 3.83 0.00
N VAL A 186 -19.47 4.65 0.37
CA VAL A 186 -20.10 4.61 1.70
C VAL A 186 -21.03 3.42 1.78
N ASP A 187 -20.87 2.62 2.83
CA ASP A 187 -21.65 1.41 3.02
C ASP A 187 -21.97 1.22 4.50
N GLU A 188 -23.23 1.45 4.88
CA GLU A 188 -23.73 1.16 6.24
C GLU A 188 -24.05 -0.34 6.44
N HIS A 189 -23.81 -1.18 5.43
CA HIS A 189 -24.20 -2.57 5.30
C HIS A 189 -23.02 -3.53 5.11
N LEU A 190 -21.87 -3.25 5.76
CA LEU A 190 -20.68 -4.10 5.67
C LEU A 190 -20.89 -5.56 6.14
N ASP A 191 -21.87 -5.79 7.00
CA ASP A 191 -22.29 -7.13 7.43
C ASP A 191 -22.94 -7.92 6.29
N TYR A 192 -23.80 -7.28 5.50
CA TYR A 192 -24.35 -7.85 4.27
C TYR A 192 -23.25 -8.04 3.22
N LEU A 193 -22.34 -7.08 3.05
CA LEU A 193 -21.18 -7.25 2.17
C LEU A 193 -20.28 -8.42 2.62
N LYS A 194 -20.09 -8.61 3.93
CA LYS A 194 -19.35 -9.78 4.48
C LYS A 194 -20.08 -11.08 4.16
N ARG A 195 -21.40 -11.14 4.30
CA ARG A 195 -22.22 -12.31 3.94
C ARG A 195 -22.15 -12.62 2.44
N TRP A 196 -22.28 -11.59 1.59
CA TRP A 196 -22.14 -11.72 0.14
C TRP A 196 -20.77 -12.27 -0.24
N ARG A 197 -19.68 -11.75 0.36
CA ARG A 197 -18.32 -12.29 0.16
C ARG A 197 -18.16 -13.76 0.58
N GLN A 198 -19.02 -14.25 1.48
CA GLN A 198 -19.06 -15.64 1.93
C GLN A 198 -20.02 -16.51 1.10
N GLY A 199 -20.61 -15.98 0.02
CA GLY A 199 -21.59 -16.69 -0.80
C GLY A 199 -22.94 -16.92 -0.11
N LYS A 200 -23.23 -16.21 0.99
CA LYS A 200 -24.50 -16.34 1.71
C LYS A 200 -25.59 -15.49 1.03
N PRO A 201 -26.86 -15.94 1.04
CA PRO A 201 -27.96 -15.17 0.47
C PRO A 201 -28.10 -13.83 1.21
N VAL A 202 -28.23 -12.76 0.44
CA VAL A 202 -28.34 -11.36 0.88
C VAL A 202 -29.39 -10.67 0.01
N PRO A 203 -30.33 -9.90 0.58
CA PRO A 203 -31.28 -9.12 -0.21
C PRO A 203 -30.53 -8.06 -1.06
N PRO A 204 -30.71 -8.04 -2.40
CA PRO A 204 -29.99 -7.14 -3.30
C PRO A 204 -30.11 -5.66 -2.93
N GLU A 205 -31.31 -5.23 -2.50
CA GLU A 205 -31.62 -3.86 -2.11
C GLU A 205 -30.89 -3.36 -0.85
N LYS A 206 -30.27 -4.26 -0.08
CA LYS A 206 -29.47 -3.92 1.11
C LYS A 206 -27.97 -4.03 0.89
N LEU A 207 -27.55 -4.47 -0.29
CA LEU A 207 -26.16 -4.75 -0.58
C LEU A 207 -25.53 -3.49 -1.21
N GLY A 208 -24.71 -2.77 -0.44
CA GLY A 208 -23.98 -1.61 -0.92
C GLY A 208 -22.60 -1.92 -1.51
N SER A 209 -21.80 -0.88 -1.69
CA SER A 209 -20.47 -0.91 -2.33
C SER A 209 -20.51 -1.50 -3.76
N ASP A 210 -21.25 -0.88 -4.66
CA ASP A 210 -21.56 -1.41 -5.99
C ASP A 210 -20.32 -1.52 -6.87
N GLU A 211 -19.50 -0.46 -6.93
CA GLU A 211 -18.25 -0.42 -7.70
C GLU A 211 -17.23 -1.41 -7.13
N TYR A 212 -17.15 -1.54 -5.79
CA TYR A 212 -16.32 -2.56 -5.17
C TYR A 212 -16.74 -3.98 -5.57
N ARG A 213 -18.04 -4.26 -5.58
CA ARG A 213 -18.59 -5.57 -5.92
C ARG A 213 -18.37 -5.87 -7.39
N ALA A 214 -18.71 -4.92 -8.27
CA ALA A 214 -18.51 -5.04 -9.72
C ALA A 214 -17.05 -5.33 -10.05
N LYS A 215 -16.11 -4.54 -9.51
CA LYS A 215 -14.68 -4.78 -9.72
C LYS A 215 -14.21 -6.12 -9.18
N LYS A 216 -14.72 -6.55 -8.01
CA LYS A 216 -14.37 -7.86 -7.45
C LYS A 216 -14.86 -9.02 -8.32
N VAL A 217 -16.07 -8.92 -8.86
CA VAL A 217 -16.66 -9.92 -9.77
C VAL A 217 -15.89 -9.94 -11.07
N PHE A 218 -15.70 -8.78 -11.70
CA PHE A 218 -14.90 -8.61 -12.92
C PHE A 218 -13.51 -9.23 -12.78
N MET A 219 -12.78 -8.92 -11.70
CA MET A 219 -11.44 -9.48 -11.48
C MET A 219 -11.47 -11.00 -11.27
N ALA A 220 -12.50 -11.55 -10.63
CA ALA A 220 -12.63 -12.99 -10.44
C ALA A 220 -12.96 -13.73 -11.74
N GLU A 221 -13.86 -13.17 -12.56
CA GLU A 221 -14.19 -13.68 -13.90
C GLU A 221 -12.99 -13.57 -14.83
N PHE A 222 -12.27 -12.44 -14.79
CA PHE A 222 -11.06 -12.24 -15.58
C PHE A 222 -9.94 -13.22 -15.19
N VAL A 223 -9.71 -13.45 -13.90
CA VAL A 223 -8.76 -14.48 -13.42
C VAL A 223 -9.19 -15.87 -13.89
N THR A 224 -10.48 -16.16 -13.91
CA THR A 224 -11.01 -17.45 -14.41
C THR A 224 -10.72 -17.62 -15.90
N LEU A 225 -11.02 -16.60 -16.71
CA LEU A 225 -10.67 -16.57 -18.13
C LEU A 225 -9.17 -16.78 -18.35
N LEU A 226 -8.31 -16.09 -17.58
CA LEU A 226 -6.86 -16.26 -17.69
C LEU A 226 -6.42 -17.69 -17.38
N HIS A 227 -7.03 -18.37 -16.41
CA HIS A 227 -6.75 -19.78 -16.15
C HIS A 227 -7.24 -20.69 -17.30
N GLU A 228 -8.42 -20.43 -17.87
CA GLU A 228 -8.97 -21.21 -18.99
C GLU A 228 -8.13 -21.09 -20.27
N MET A 229 -7.46 -19.97 -20.46
CA MET A 229 -6.56 -19.70 -21.58
C MET A 229 -5.11 -20.16 -21.34
N GLY A 230 -4.80 -20.72 -20.17
CA GLY A 230 -3.43 -21.11 -19.79
C GLY A 230 -2.54 -19.95 -19.33
N ALA A 231 -3.06 -18.74 -19.19
CA ALA A 231 -2.35 -17.53 -18.74
C ALA A 231 -2.25 -17.42 -17.20
N HIS A 232 -1.98 -18.55 -16.52
CA HIS A 232 -2.01 -18.64 -15.06
C HIS A 232 -1.09 -17.67 -14.33
N GLU A 233 0.12 -17.43 -14.85
CA GLU A 233 1.08 -16.53 -14.21
C GLU A 233 0.74 -15.04 -14.45
N PHE A 234 -0.01 -14.73 -15.52
CA PHE A 234 -0.60 -13.41 -15.73
C PHE A 234 -1.75 -13.15 -14.76
N ALA A 235 -2.55 -14.18 -14.46
CA ALA A 235 -3.69 -14.10 -13.54
C ALA A 235 -3.32 -13.55 -12.16
N ARG A 236 -2.09 -13.81 -11.70
CA ARG A 236 -1.54 -13.24 -10.47
C ARG A 236 -1.66 -11.72 -10.38
N GLN A 237 -1.53 -11.00 -11.50
CA GLN A 237 -1.63 -9.53 -11.53
C GLN A 237 -3.04 -9.01 -11.29
N TYR A 238 -4.04 -9.90 -11.36
CA TYR A 238 -5.46 -9.62 -11.20
C TYR A 238 -6.08 -10.40 -10.03
N GLU A 239 -5.30 -11.23 -9.35
CA GLU A 239 -5.73 -11.99 -8.18
C GLU A 239 -6.06 -11.08 -7.01
N TRP A 240 -7.33 -11.06 -6.61
CA TRP A 240 -7.86 -10.15 -5.59
C TRP A 240 -7.10 -10.24 -4.26
N SER A 241 -6.71 -11.46 -3.87
CA SER A 241 -6.07 -11.77 -2.59
C SER A 241 -4.64 -11.26 -2.44
N THR A 242 -4.03 -10.75 -3.53
CA THR A 242 -2.67 -10.18 -3.49
C THR A 242 -2.62 -8.78 -2.87
N CYS A 243 -3.76 -8.12 -2.69
CA CYS A 243 -3.91 -6.75 -2.16
C CYS A 243 -3.24 -5.62 -2.96
N LYS A 244 -2.61 -5.94 -4.09
CA LYS A 244 -1.89 -5.00 -4.97
C LYS A 244 -2.38 -5.02 -6.42
N SER A 245 -3.29 -5.92 -6.77
CA SER A 245 -3.79 -6.13 -8.14
C SER A 245 -4.87 -5.14 -8.56
N GLN A 246 -5.54 -4.51 -7.58
CA GLN A 246 -6.71 -3.66 -7.85
C GLN A 246 -6.39 -2.43 -8.71
N PRO A 247 -5.22 -1.77 -8.59
CA PRO A 247 -4.83 -0.70 -9.50
C PRO A 247 -4.67 -1.14 -10.97
N ASN A 248 -4.46 -2.43 -11.24
CA ASN A 248 -4.33 -2.96 -12.61
C ASN A 248 -5.69 -3.10 -13.32
N CYS A 249 -6.81 -2.80 -12.64
CA CYS A 249 -8.11 -2.67 -13.30
C CYS A 249 -8.58 -1.22 -13.12
N LEU A 250 -8.77 -0.52 -14.22
CA LEU A 250 -9.29 0.85 -14.24
C LEU A 250 -10.77 0.85 -14.58
N LYS A 251 -11.44 1.93 -14.20
CA LYS A 251 -12.76 2.32 -14.67
C LYS A 251 -12.62 3.53 -15.58
N ARG A 252 -13.20 3.46 -16.77
CA ARG A 252 -13.18 4.56 -17.75
C ARG A 252 -14.04 5.75 -17.30
N SER A 253 -13.53 6.96 -17.52
CA SER A 253 -14.17 8.20 -17.08
C SER A 253 -15.53 8.50 -17.77
N ASP A 254 -15.79 7.91 -18.94
CA ASP A 254 -17.05 8.04 -19.68
C ASP A 254 -18.19 7.16 -19.13
N THR A 255 -17.88 6.19 -18.27
CA THR A 255 -18.83 5.22 -17.69
C THR A 255 -19.15 5.48 -16.21
N GLU A 256 -18.89 6.68 -15.72
CA GLU A 256 -19.04 7.04 -14.31
C GLU A 256 -20.45 6.79 -13.74
N GLY A 257 -21.48 6.88 -14.59
CA GLY A 257 -22.88 6.69 -14.20
C GLY A 257 -23.28 5.25 -13.86
N ASP A 258 -22.51 4.23 -14.27
CA ASP A 258 -22.81 2.82 -14.01
C ASP A 258 -21.63 2.15 -13.28
N PRO A 259 -21.78 1.70 -12.02
CA PRO A 259 -20.73 1.02 -11.26
C PRO A 259 -20.09 -0.19 -11.95
N ALA A 260 -20.82 -0.90 -12.81
CA ALA A 260 -20.35 -2.12 -13.46
C ALA A 260 -19.77 -1.90 -14.85
N ALA A 261 -20.10 -0.80 -15.51
CA ALA A 261 -19.61 -0.49 -16.86
C ALA A 261 -18.17 0.05 -16.85
N GLY A 262 -17.48 -0.13 -17.99
CA GLY A 262 -16.19 0.47 -18.29
C GLY A 262 -15.02 -0.01 -17.44
N LEU A 263 -15.13 -1.19 -16.81
CA LEU A 263 -14.01 -1.86 -16.14
C LEU A 263 -13.06 -2.45 -17.18
N LEU A 264 -11.78 -2.13 -17.06
CA LEU A 264 -10.75 -2.49 -18.03
C LEU A 264 -9.46 -2.93 -17.33
N ALA A 265 -8.92 -4.08 -17.73
CA ALA A 265 -7.63 -4.59 -17.28
C ALA A 265 -6.47 -3.89 -18.02
N VAL A 266 -5.55 -3.31 -17.27
CA VAL A 266 -4.30 -2.70 -17.72
C VAL A 266 -3.10 -3.43 -17.10
N ASP A 267 -1.90 -3.06 -17.51
CA ASP A 267 -0.62 -3.52 -16.97
C ASP A 267 -0.46 -5.06 -16.91
N PHE A 268 -0.10 -5.64 -18.05
CA PHE A 268 0.13 -7.08 -18.20
C PHE A 268 1.59 -7.50 -17.91
N ARG A 269 2.46 -6.59 -17.45
CA ARG A 269 3.90 -6.87 -17.29
C ARG A 269 4.26 -7.06 -15.82
N ALA A 270 4.58 -8.29 -15.45
CA ALA A 270 4.97 -8.59 -14.07
C ALA A 270 6.29 -7.89 -13.72
N GLY A 271 6.27 -7.06 -12.68
CA GLY A 271 7.48 -6.35 -12.23
C GLY A 271 8.42 -7.20 -11.37
N LEU A 272 7.94 -8.29 -10.76
CA LEU A 272 8.69 -9.07 -9.78
C LEU A 272 8.41 -10.58 -9.90
N ALA A 273 9.47 -11.37 -10.04
CA ALA A 273 9.42 -12.83 -9.93
C ALA A 273 8.96 -13.25 -8.52
N LEU A 274 8.08 -14.25 -8.46
CA LEU A 274 7.63 -14.82 -7.19
C LEU A 274 8.50 -16.01 -6.83
N LEU A 275 9.33 -15.84 -5.81
CA LEU A 275 10.18 -16.89 -5.28
C LEU A 275 9.40 -17.72 -4.24
N PRO A 276 9.67 -19.03 -4.12
CA PRO A 276 8.89 -19.93 -3.26
C PRO A 276 9.02 -19.62 -1.76
N PHE A 277 10.08 -18.92 -1.36
CA PHE A 277 10.36 -18.54 0.03
C PHE A 277 10.16 -17.04 0.31
N LEU A 278 9.71 -16.25 -0.67
CA LEU A 278 9.52 -14.81 -0.53
C LEU A 278 8.13 -14.38 -1.02
N PRO A 279 7.04 -14.76 -0.30
CA PRO A 279 5.71 -14.26 -0.62
C PRO A 279 5.65 -12.75 -0.42
N MET A 280 5.25 -12.02 -1.45
CA MET A 280 5.15 -10.55 -1.40
C MET A 280 3.78 -10.07 -0.89
N SER A 281 2.84 -10.99 -0.68
CA SER A 281 1.48 -10.76 -0.16
C SER A 281 0.90 -12.06 0.40
N PRO A 282 -0.17 -12.01 1.22
CA PRO A 282 -0.84 -13.21 1.71
C PRO A 282 -1.37 -14.11 0.58
N GLY A 283 -1.87 -13.52 -0.51
CA GLY A 283 -2.34 -14.27 -1.69
C GLY A 283 -1.22 -15.02 -2.41
N ASP A 284 0.01 -14.49 -2.41
CA ASP A 284 1.16 -15.11 -3.06
C ASP A 284 1.48 -16.51 -2.47
N LEU A 285 1.18 -16.78 -1.19
CA LEU A 285 1.39 -18.11 -0.60
C LEU A 285 0.56 -19.19 -1.32
N LYS A 286 -0.73 -18.91 -1.55
CA LYS A 286 -1.62 -19.80 -2.30
C LYS A 286 -1.09 -19.99 -3.72
N LEU A 287 -0.68 -18.90 -4.36
CA LEU A 287 -0.16 -18.93 -5.73
C LEU A 287 1.12 -19.77 -5.81
N ILE A 288 2.08 -19.59 -4.89
CA ILE A 288 3.30 -20.41 -4.80
C ILE A 288 2.94 -21.90 -4.77
N VAL A 289 2.05 -22.31 -3.86
CA VAL A 289 1.62 -23.70 -3.73
C VAL A 289 0.98 -24.23 -5.01
N LEU A 290 0.10 -23.45 -5.66
CA LEU A 290 -0.51 -23.83 -6.93
C LEU A 290 0.51 -23.90 -8.09
N GLY A 291 1.53 -23.05 -8.08
CA GLY A 291 2.64 -23.13 -9.03
C GLY A 291 3.46 -24.41 -8.86
N LEU A 292 3.77 -24.78 -7.60
CA LEU A 292 4.48 -26.01 -7.29
C LEU A 292 3.74 -27.25 -7.80
N PHE A 293 2.41 -27.31 -7.63
CA PHE A 293 1.59 -28.40 -8.17
C PHE A 293 1.60 -28.47 -9.71
N ARG A 294 1.84 -27.34 -10.39
CA ARG A 294 2.01 -27.26 -11.85
C ARG A 294 3.47 -27.45 -12.30
N GLY A 295 4.38 -27.71 -11.38
CA GLY A 295 5.81 -27.86 -11.68
C GLY A 295 6.60 -26.55 -11.83
N SER A 296 5.99 -25.40 -11.54
CA SER A 296 6.64 -24.08 -11.56
C SER A 296 7.13 -23.70 -10.15
N LEU A 297 8.46 -23.70 -9.97
CA LEU A 297 9.11 -23.29 -8.72
C LEU A 297 9.15 -21.77 -8.54
N VAL A 298 9.23 -21.04 -9.65
CA VAL A 298 9.31 -19.57 -9.70
C VAL A 298 8.28 -19.10 -10.71
N GLN A 299 7.34 -18.27 -10.26
CA GLN A 299 6.28 -17.77 -11.13
C GLN A 299 6.62 -16.38 -11.66
N PHE A 300 6.55 -16.22 -12.97
CA PHE A 300 6.79 -14.96 -13.66
C PHE A 300 6.31 -15.04 -15.13
N ASP A 301 5.20 -14.35 -15.42
CA ASP A 301 4.68 -14.00 -16.76
C ASP A 301 4.74 -15.07 -17.88
N ARG A 302 4.74 -16.36 -17.54
CA ARG A 302 4.71 -17.45 -18.51
C ARG A 302 3.33 -18.10 -18.57
N GLY A 303 2.74 -18.12 -19.76
CA GLY A 303 1.51 -18.86 -20.04
C GLY A 303 1.77 -20.28 -20.57
N ASN A 304 0.74 -21.12 -20.63
CA ASN A 304 0.79 -22.43 -21.25
C ASN A 304 0.25 -22.32 -22.68
N ILE A 305 1.12 -22.43 -23.69
CA ILE A 305 0.74 -22.29 -25.10
C ILE A 305 -0.18 -23.42 -25.55
N ASP A 306 0.01 -24.65 -25.05
CA ASP A 306 -0.83 -25.79 -25.43
C ASP A 306 -2.28 -25.61 -24.92
N GLU A 307 -2.43 -25.04 -23.72
CA GLU A 307 -3.74 -24.68 -23.17
C GLU A 307 -4.38 -23.52 -23.96
N LEU A 308 -3.58 -22.53 -24.38
CA LEU A 308 -4.05 -21.44 -25.24
C LEU A 308 -4.52 -21.96 -26.60
N GLU A 309 -3.74 -22.84 -27.25
CA GLU A 309 -4.10 -23.47 -28.51
C GLU A 309 -5.40 -24.26 -28.38
N SER A 310 -5.53 -25.05 -27.31
CA SER A 310 -6.76 -25.77 -26.97
C SER A 310 -7.95 -24.82 -26.75
N PHE A 311 -7.73 -23.63 -26.18
CA PHE A 311 -8.75 -22.60 -26.02
C PHE A 311 -9.14 -21.98 -27.37
N VAL A 312 -8.16 -21.62 -28.19
CA VAL A 312 -8.35 -21.06 -29.55
C VAL A 312 -9.12 -22.04 -30.44
N ASP A 313 -8.80 -23.32 -30.39
CA ASP A 313 -9.48 -24.35 -31.18
C ASP A 313 -10.94 -24.59 -30.73
N ARG A 314 -11.21 -24.54 -29.42
CA ARG A 314 -12.58 -24.58 -28.90
C ARG A 314 -13.44 -23.39 -29.33
N HIS A 315 -12.82 -22.26 -29.64
CA HIS A 315 -13.45 -21.00 -30.04
C HIS A 315 -13.03 -20.56 -31.45
N SER A 316 -12.85 -21.51 -32.35
CA SER A 316 -12.21 -21.29 -33.67
C SER A 316 -12.88 -20.21 -34.52
N ASP A 317 -14.19 -20.01 -34.37
CA ASP A 317 -14.96 -18.99 -35.08
C ASP A 317 -14.54 -17.56 -34.68
N ARG A 318 -14.10 -17.36 -33.44
CA ARG A 318 -13.70 -16.06 -32.89
C ARG A 318 -12.21 -15.75 -33.04
N PHE A 319 -11.39 -16.75 -33.31
CA PHE A 319 -9.93 -16.65 -33.40
C PHE A 319 -9.37 -17.04 -34.77
N ALA A 320 -10.21 -17.19 -35.79
CA ALA A 320 -9.79 -17.60 -37.13
C ALA A 320 -8.69 -16.67 -37.70
N ASP A 321 -8.81 -15.37 -37.48
CA ASP A 321 -7.85 -14.33 -37.88
C ASP A 321 -6.55 -14.33 -37.04
N MET A 322 -6.55 -14.97 -35.87
CA MET A 322 -5.44 -14.94 -34.92
C MET A 322 -4.50 -16.15 -35.00
N ARG A 323 -4.81 -17.16 -35.84
CA ARG A 323 -3.95 -18.35 -35.99
C ARG A 323 -2.50 -18.02 -36.39
N PRO A 324 -2.23 -17.09 -37.32
CA PRO A 324 -0.85 -16.68 -37.62
C PRO A 324 -0.12 -16.08 -36.41
N LEU A 325 -0.84 -15.34 -35.55
CA LEU A 325 -0.28 -14.77 -34.33
C LEU A 325 0.03 -15.83 -33.27
N LEU A 326 -0.64 -16.99 -33.30
CA LEU A 326 -0.38 -18.08 -32.36
C LEU A 326 0.98 -18.73 -32.66
N GLU A 327 1.31 -18.92 -33.93
CA GLU A 327 2.63 -19.44 -34.32
C GLU A 327 3.76 -18.44 -33.99
N ASP A 328 3.53 -17.15 -34.20
CA ASP A 328 4.46 -16.11 -33.81
C ASP A 328 4.65 -16.04 -32.28
N LEU A 329 3.56 -16.21 -31.52
CA LEU A 329 3.64 -16.32 -30.06
C LEU A 329 4.46 -17.54 -29.65
N ARG A 330 4.25 -18.69 -30.28
CA ARG A 330 5.01 -19.92 -30.00
C ARG A 330 6.50 -19.73 -30.25
N GLU A 331 6.86 -19.12 -31.38
CA GLU A 331 8.25 -18.82 -31.74
C GLU A 331 8.89 -17.82 -30.76
N ALA A 332 8.21 -16.71 -30.46
CA ALA A 332 8.69 -15.70 -29.53
C ALA A 332 8.85 -16.23 -28.09
N ASP A 333 7.91 -17.06 -27.63
CA ASP A 333 7.93 -17.66 -26.30
C ASP A 333 9.03 -18.73 -26.16
N GLU A 334 9.25 -19.57 -27.17
CA GLU A 334 10.37 -20.52 -27.19
C GLU A 334 11.70 -19.77 -27.06
N ILE A 335 11.89 -18.72 -27.86
CA ILE A 335 13.09 -17.88 -27.80
C ILE A 335 13.23 -17.21 -26.43
N TYR A 336 12.14 -16.75 -25.83
CA TYR A 336 12.14 -16.17 -24.49
C TYR A 336 12.53 -17.19 -23.42
N ARG A 337 11.96 -18.39 -23.42
CA ARG A 337 12.28 -19.41 -22.41
C ARG A 337 13.72 -19.92 -22.52
N ASP A 338 14.20 -20.07 -23.74
CA ASP A 338 15.56 -20.57 -24.02
C ASP A 338 16.64 -19.46 -23.92
N SER A 339 16.27 -18.20 -23.65
CA SER A 339 17.23 -17.10 -23.48
C SER A 339 17.86 -17.00 -22.07
N VAL A 340 17.38 -17.81 -21.12
CA VAL A 340 17.85 -17.85 -19.73
C VAL A 340 18.22 -19.27 -19.32
N PRO A 341 19.18 -19.45 -18.39
CA PRO A 341 19.51 -20.80 -17.91
C PRO A 341 18.30 -21.49 -17.30
N ASP A 342 17.56 -20.78 -16.43
CA ASP A 342 16.37 -21.28 -15.76
C ASP A 342 16.49 -22.76 -15.36
N VAL A 343 17.34 -23.00 -14.38
CA VAL A 343 17.70 -24.36 -13.93
C VAL A 343 16.46 -25.16 -13.53
N THR A 344 15.39 -24.48 -13.10
CA THR A 344 14.14 -25.10 -12.66
C THR A 344 13.38 -25.78 -13.81
N HIS A 345 13.38 -25.17 -14.99
CA HIS A 345 12.68 -25.68 -16.17
C HIS A 345 13.60 -26.45 -17.13
N ASN A 346 14.80 -25.92 -17.42
CA ASN A 346 15.70 -26.53 -18.39
C ASN A 346 16.45 -27.76 -17.85
N ARG A 347 16.75 -27.81 -16.56
CA ARG A 347 17.33 -28.98 -15.86
C ARG A 347 18.52 -29.60 -16.64
N LEU A 348 18.37 -30.84 -17.12
CA LEU A 348 19.39 -31.59 -17.84
C LEU A 348 19.68 -31.03 -19.24
N ARG A 349 18.74 -30.29 -19.88
CA ARG A 349 18.96 -29.67 -21.21
C ARG A 349 20.22 -28.80 -21.21
N LEU A 350 20.51 -28.12 -20.09
CA LEU A 350 21.70 -27.28 -19.95
C LEU A 350 23.03 -28.04 -20.11
N LEU A 351 23.03 -29.38 -20.01
CA LEU A 351 24.24 -30.19 -20.15
C LEU A 351 24.53 -30.61 -21.59
N TYR A 352 23.53 -30.67 -22.48
CA TYR A 352 23.67 -31.27 -23.80
C TYR A 352 22.92 -30.56 -24.95
N ASP A 353 21.91 -29.73 -24.66
CA ASP A 353 21.09 -29.08 -25.69
C ASP A 353 21.85 -27.92 -26.34
N ARG A 354 22.38 -28.16 -27.54
CA ARG A 354 23.14 -27.17 -28.30
C ARG A 354 22.27 -26.00 -28.76
N LYS A 355 21.01 -26.26 -29.16
CA LYS A 355 20.09 -25.20 -29.61
C LYS A 355 19.83 -24.22 -28.47
N LEU A 356 19.57 -24.74 -27.27
CA LEU A 356 19.40 -23.94 -26.05
C LEU A 356 20.61 -23.05 -25.78
N TRP A 357 21.84 -23.59 -25.84
CA TRP A 357 23.05 -22.79 -25.63
C TRP A 357 23.27 -21.72 -26.70
N ASP A 358 23.02 -22.04 -27.96
CA ASP A 358 23.15 -21.10 -29.07
C ASP A 358 22.15 -19.94 -28.90
N THR A 359 20.89 -20.23 -28.57
CA THR A 359 19.87 -19.22 -28.26
C THR A 359 20.24 -18.40 -27.03
N LEU A 360 20.63 -19.04 -25.93
CA LEU A 360 21.00 -18.37 -24.68
C LEU A 360 22.14 -17.38 -24.88
N LEU A 361 23.19 -17.76 -25.62
CA LEU A 361 24.33 -16.89 -25.87
C LEU A 361 23.99 -15.78 -26.86
N ASP A 362 23.25 -16.08 -27.93
CA ASP A 362 22.79 -15.06 -28.88
C ASP A 362 21.96 -13.98 -28.19
N ARG A 363 20.94 -14.38 -27.44
CA ARG A 363 20.06 -13.46 -26.72
C ARG A 363 20.79 -12.73 -25.59
N SER A 364 21.80 -13.36 -24.98
CA SER A 364 22.68 -12.67 -24.02
C SER A 364 23.45 -11.52 -24.66
N ARG A 365 24.04 -11.73 -25.85
CA ARG A 365 24.79 -10.70 -26.59
C ARG A 365 23.88 -9.53 -26.96
N ARG A 366 22.74 -9.80 -27.59
CA ARG A 366 21.73 -8.77 -27.91
C ARG A 366 21.25 -8.04 -26.66
N GLY A 367 20.98 -8.76 -25.58
CA GLY A 367 20.58 -8.15 -24.31
C GLY A 367 21.67 -7.35 -23.60
N TRP A 368 22.96 -7.60 -23.87
CA TRP A 368 24.04 -6.73 -23.44
C TRP A 368 24.09 -5.45 -24.27
N ARG A 369 23.86 -5.55 -25.58
CA ARG A 369 23.81 -4.40 -26.48
C ARG A 369 22.64 -3.47 -26.14
N ILE A 370 21.43 -4.03 -25.95
CA ILE A 370 20.23 -3.28 -25.55
C ILE A 370 20.47 -2.55 -24.22
N ARG A 371 21.07 -3.21 -23.22
CA ARG A 371 21.33 -2.60 -21.90
C ARG A 371 22.55 -1.68 -21.86
N ASN A 372 23.12 -1.33 -23.02
CA ASN A 372 24.31 -0.50 -23.15
C ASN A 372 25.50 -1.02 -22.30
N ILE A 373 25.68 -2.35 -22.29
CA ILE A 373 26.84 -3.03 -21.67
C ILE A 373 27.98 -3.18 -22.69
N ILE A 374 27.63 -3.43 -23.96
CA ILE A 374 28.58 -3.54 -25.08
C ILE A 374 28.18 -2.56 -26.20
N ASP A 375 29.16 -2.15 -27.01
CA ASP A 375 28.96 -1.47 -28.29
C ASP A 375 28.87 -2.47 -29.47
N ASP A 376 28.67 -1.96 -30.69
CA ASP A 376 28.52 -2.78 -31.90
C ASP A 376 29.81 -3.52 -32.25
N ASP A 377 30.97 -2.88 -32.12
CA ASP A 377 32.28 -3.50 -32.35
C ASP A 377 32.52 -4.69 -31.39
N CYS A 378 32.18 -4.52 -30.11
CA CYS A 378 32.29 -5.61 -29.14
C CYS A 378 31.28 -6.73 -29.41
N LEU A 379 30.06 -6.39 -29.86
CA LEU A 379 29.06 -7.37 -30.26
C LEU A 379 29.59 -8.27 -31.39
N GLU A 380 30.11 -7.70 -32.47
CA GLU A 380 30.68 -8.46 -33.59
C GLU A 380 31.84 -9.37 -33.15
N ASN A 381 32.67 -8.91 -32.23
CA ASN A 381 33.79 -9.71 -31.70
C ASN A 381 33.32 -10.89 -30.84
N LEU A 382 32.28 -10.68 -30.02
CA LEU A 382 31.67 -11.75 -29.23
C LEU A 382 30.92 -12.75 -30.13
N GLU A 383 30.34 -12.29 -31.24
CA GLU A 383 29.68 -13.17 -32.21
C GLU A 383 30.60 -14.19 -32.86
N LYS A 384 31.87 -13.82 -33.07
CA LYS A 384 32.91 -14.68 -33.66
C LYS A 384 33.42 -15.78 -32.72
N SER A 385 33.15 -15.70 -31.40
CA SER A 385 33.73 -16.63 -30.42
C SER A 385 32.79 -17.02 -29.29
N PHE A 386 32.47 -18.32 -29.24
CA PHE A 386 31.71 -18.94 -28.16
C PHE A 386 32.39 -18.77 -26.80
N PHE A 387 33.69 -19.12 -26.71
CA PHE A 387 34.43 -19.07 -25.44
C PHE A 387 34.56 -17.65 -24.90
N LEU A 388 34.74 -16.66 -25.78
CA LEU A 388 34.80 -15.26 -25.39
C LEU A 388 33.46 -14.79 -24.81
N THR A 389 32.36 -15.16 -25.46
CA THR A 389 30.99 -14.87 -24.99
C THR A 389 30.71 -15.51 -23.65
N LEU A 390 31.10 -16.78 -23.47
CA LEU A 390 30.94 -17.49 -22.19
C LEU A 390 31.76 -16.83 -21.08
N PHE A 391 33.02 -16.48 -21.36
CA PHE A 391 33.87 -15.77 -20.40
C PHE A 391 33.28 -14.40 -20.02
N PHE A 392 32.82 -13.63 -21.02
CA PHE A 392 32.14 -12.36 -20.80
C PHE A 392 30.89 -12.53 -19.92
N ARG A 393 30.13 -13.61 -20.11
CA ARG A 393 28.98 -13.95 -19.27
C ARG A 393 29.38 -14.22 -17.82
N VAL A 394 30.40 -15.06 -17.61
CA VAL A 394 30.89 -15.46 -16.26
C VAL A 394 31.43 -14.26 -15.49
N LEU A 395 32.13 -13.33 -16.14
CA LEU A 395 32.55 -12.07 -15.51
C LEU A 395 31.36 -11.30 -14.89
N GLY A 396 30.18 -11.41 -15.51
CA GLY A 396 28.96 -10.80 -15.02
C GLY A 396 28.41 -11.38 -13.72
N LEU A 397 28.85 -12.56 -13.31
CA LEU A 397 28.41 -13.22 -12.07
C LEU A 397 29.11 -12.66 -10.83
N ILE A 398 30.25 -11.97 -11.00
CA ILE A 398 30.96 -11.31 -9.89
C ILE A 398 30.06 -10.20 -9.33
N PRO A 399 29.62 -10.29 -8.06
CA PRO A 399 28.72 -9.30 -7.48
C PRO A 399 29.34 -7.90 -7.54
N ILE A 400 28.52 -6.91 -7.92
CA ILE A 400 28.87 -5.48 -7.99
C ILE A 400 29.92 -5.15 -9.09
N LEU A 401 31.10 -5.76 -9.05
CA LEU A 401 32.23 -5.48 -9.94
C LEU A 401 32.04 -6.06 -11.35
N GLY A 402 31.37 -7.20 -11.50
CA GLY A 402 31.23 -7.88 -12.79
C GLY A 402 30.51 -7.03 -13.85
N GLY A 403 29.48 -6.29 -13.46
CA GLY A 403 28.79 -5.35 -14.35
C GLY A 403 29.68 -4.19 -14.79
N PHE A 404 30.52 -3.69 -13.89
CA PHE A 404 31.47 -2.61 -14.19
C PHE A 404 32.58 -3.05 -15.14
N ILE A 405 33.22 -4.20 -14.86
CA ILE A 405 34.29 -4.76 -15.69
C ILE A 405 33.79 -5.04 -17.10
N ARG A 406 32.60 -5.65 -17.24
CA ARG A 406 31.99 -5.92 -18.55
C ARG A 406 31.73 -4.65 -19.34
N ARG A 407 31.28 -3.57 -18.71
CA ARG A 407 31.10 -2.28 -19.38
C ARG A 407 32.43 -1.67 -19.81
N LEU A 408 33.46 -1.77 -18.97
CA LEU A 408 34.78 -1.26 -19.31
C LEU A 408 35.41 -2.05 -20.48
N TRP A 409 35.21 -3.36 -20.53
CA TRP A 409 35.63 -4.18 -21.66
C TRP A 409 34.74 -3.93 -22.89
N GLY A 410 33.43 -3.86 -22.72
CA GLY A 410 32.47 -3.85 -23.81
C GLY A 410 32.26 -2.51 -24.50
N ARG A 411 32.71 -1.40 -23.92
CA ARG A 411 32.41 -0.06 -24.43
C ARG A 411 33.65 0.80 -24.60
N ASP A 412 33.91 1.22 -25.83
CA ASP A 412 35.03 2.10 -26.14
C ASP A 412 34.92 3.49 -25.51
N ASP A 413 33.74 4.08 -25.57
CA ASP A 413 33.47 5.40 -25.01
C ASP A 413 33.74 5.45 -23.49
N LEU A 414 33.41 4.36 -22.79
CA LEU A 414 33.64 4.23 -21.35
C LEU A 414 35.12 4.05 -21.02
N ARG A 415 35.88 3.29 -21.83
CA ARG A 415 37.35 3.19 -21.68
C ARG A 415 38.01 4.55 -21.85
N ARG A 416 37.61 5.29 -22.89
CA ARG A 416 38.10 6.66 -23.12
C ARG A 416 37.71 7.58 -21.96
N HIS A 417 36.49 7.47 -21.44
CA HIS A 417 36.05 8.24 -20.27
C HIS A 417 36.93 8.01 -19.04
N TYR A 418 37.15 6.77 -18.63
CA TYR A 418 37.97 6.47 -17.45
C TYR A 418 39.45 6.75 -17.67
N ARG A 419 39.97 6.52 -18.88
CA ARG A 419 41.33 6.95 -19.24
C ARG A 419 41.46 8.46 -19.10
N GLY A 420 40.53 9.24 -19.65
CA GLY A 420 40.51 10.70 -19.54
C GLY A 420 40.44 11.19 -18.10
N ILE A 421 39.66 10.53 -17.24
CA ILE A 421 39.60 10.83 -15.78
C ILE A 421 40.97 10.67 -15.13
N LEU A 422 41.73 9.64 -15.50
CA LEU A 422 43.05 9.34 -14.92
C LEU A 422 44.18 10.17 -15.53
N THR A 423 44.09 10.53 -16.81
CA THR A 423 45.18 11.20 -17.54
C THR A 423 45.03 12.71 -17.63
N SER A 424 43.82 13.27 -17.57
CA SER A 424 43.57 14.71 -17.72
C SER A 424 42.85 15.30 -16.51
N ARG A 425 43.54 16.21 -15.81
CA ARG A 425 42.96 16.97 -14.69
C ARG A 425 41.77 17.83 -15.12
N GLU A 426 41.81 18.36 -16.34
CA GLU A 426 40.70 19.14 -16.89
C GLU A 426 39.47 18.27 -17.16
N TYR A 427 39.68 17.11 -17.79
CA TYR A 427 38.61 16.15 -18.02
C TYR A 427 38.01 15.63 -16.71
N LEU A 428 38.83 15.32 -15.71
CA LEU A 428 38.37 14.95 -14.36
C LEU A 428 37.44 16.02 -13.77
N ARG A 429 37.80 17.31 -13.87
CA ARG A 429 36.96 18.42 -13.39
C ARG A 429 35.62 18.50 -14.14
N ARG A 430 35.64 18.36 -15.47
CA ARG A 430 34.41 18.30 -16.30
C ARG A 430 33.53 17.11 -15.91
N ALA A 431 34.13 15.93 -15.75
CA ALA A 431 33.45 14.70 -15.35
C ALA A 431 32.82 14.79 -13.95
N ILE A 432 33.51 15.38 -12.96
CA ILE A 432 32.96 15.61 -11.62
C ILE A 432 31.74 16.56 -11.70
N ARG A 433 31.85 17.68 -12.43
CA ARG A 433 30.75 18.64 -12.57
C ARG A 433 29.52 18.02 -13.23
N ALA A 434 29.73 17.29 -14.32
CA ALA A 434 28.66 16.55 -14.99
C ALA A 434 28.05 15.49 -14.07
N LYS A 435 28.87 14.73 -13.34
CA LYS A 435 28.38 13.70 -12.42
C LYS A 435 27.54 14.26 -11.27
N ILE A 436 27.90 15.44 -10.77
CA ILE A 436 27.12 16.17 -9.78
C ILE A 436 25.76 16.56 -10.37
N ALA A 437 25.73 17.14 -11.57
CA ALA A 437 24.48 17.51 -12.25
C ALA A 437 23.58 16.28 -12.51
N GLU A 438 24.16 15.17 -13.02
CA GLU A 438 23.46 13.90 -13.22
C GLU A 438 22.86 13.33 -11.92
N SER A 439 23.50 13.59 -10.76
CA SER A 439 23.03 13.09 -9.46
C SER A 439 21.98 14.01 -8.83
N ILE A 440 22.07 15.32 -9.07
CA ILE A 440 21.11 16.32 -8.58
C ILE A 440 19.80 16.25 -9.37
N LEU A 441 19.85 15.96 -10.67
CA LEU A 441 18.67 15.87 -11.52
C LEU A 441 17.57 14.95 -10.94
N PRO A 442 17.84 13.66 -10.61
CA PRO A 442 16.84 12.80 -9.98
C PRO A 442 16.47 13.27 -8.57
N TRP A 443 17.37 13.92 -7.82
CA TRP A 443 17.03 14.50 -6.52
C TRP A 443 16.03 15.65 -6.65
N HIS A 444 16.22 16.52 -7.63
CA HIS A 444 15.31 17.63 -7.91
C HIS A 444 13.94 17.12 -8.38
N ARG A 445 13.93 16.19 -9.35
CA ARG A 445 12.71 15.51 -9.84
C ARG A 445 11.92 14.82 -8.72
N ALA A 446 12.60 14.20 -7.76
CA ALA A 446 11.99 13.56 -6.60
C ALA A 446 11.56 14.54 -5.49
N GLY A 447 11.79 15.85 -5.66
CA GLY A 447 11.49 16.86 -4.65
C GLY A 447 12.41 16.82 -3.43
N ARG A 448 13.58 16.16 -3.52
CA ARG A 448 14.61 16.13 -2.47
C ARG A 448 15.31 17.49 -2.30
N VAL A 449 15.40 18.25 -3.38
CA VAL A 449 16.11 19.55 -3.44
C VAL A 449 15.26 20.57 -4.18
N ARG A 450 15.15 21.79 -3.62
CA ARG A 450 14.44 22.93 -4.23
C ARG A 450 15.15 23.46 -5.49
N PRO A 451 14.43 24.08 -6.45
CA PRO A 451 14.99 24.71 -7.66
C PRO A 451 16.30 25.49 -7.43
N ASP A 452 16.24 26.53 -6.60
CA ASP A 452 17.34 27.47 -6.35
C ASP A 452 18.59 26.76 -5.81
N ARG A 453 18.35 25.76 -4.97
CA ARG A 453 19.41 25.00 -4.31
C ARG A 453 20.00 23.91 -5.19
N ALA A 454 19.23 23.37 -6.13
CA ALA A 454 19.73 22.39 -7.09
C ALA A 454 20.86 22.99 -7.93
N LEU A 455 20.69 24.22 -8.42
CA LEU A 455 21.74 24.91 -9.16
C LEU A 455 22.95 25.30 -8.29
N ALA A 456 22.72 25.68 -7.03
CA ALA A 456 23.80 25.98 -6.08
C ALA A 456 24.64 24.72 -5.77
N LEU A 457 24.00 23.58 -5.53
CA LEU A 457 24.66 22.29 -5.35
C LEU A 457 25.43 21.88 -6.60
N ALA A 458 24.86 22.11 -7.79
CA ALA A 458 25.54 21.79 -9.05
C ALA A 458 26.81 22.62 -9.28
N LYS A 459 26.94 23.79 -8.64
CA LYS A 459 28.15 24.63 -8.68
C LYS A 459 29.18 24.26 -7.61
N SER A 460 28.81 23.53 -6.55
CA SER A 460 29.64 23.32 -5.36
C SER A 460 29.83 21.82 -5.01
N PRO A 461 30.96 21.20 -5.43
CA PRO A 461 31.27 19.81 -5.11
C PRO A 461 31.27 19.47 -3.60
N PRO A 462 31.83 20.30 -2.69
CA PRO A 462 31.81 20.00 -1.25
C PRO A 462 30.39 19.92 -0.70
N MET A 463 29.49 20.81 -1.12
CA MET A 463 28.10 20.80 -0.68
C MET A 463 27.36 19.56 -1.19
N PHE A 464 27.63 19.14 -2.42
CA PHE A 464 27.11 17.87 -2.95
C PHE A 464 27.56 16.66 -2.12
N LEU A 465 28.84 16.60 -1.74
CA LEU A 465 29.38 15.49 -0.93
C LEU A 465 28.71 15.37 0.45
N LEU A 466 28.31 16.48 1.07
CA LEU A 466 27.56 16.46 2.32
C LEU A 466 26.14 15.89 2.17
N HIS A 467 25.51 16.12 1.01
CA HIS A 467 24.18 15.58 0.71
C HIS A 467 24.22 14.08 0.37
N LEU A 468 25.30 13.63 -0.27
CA LEU A 468 25.42 12.27 -0.79
C LEU A 468 25.11 11.15 0.23
N PRO A 469 25.70 11.10 1.44
CA PRO A 469 25.38 10.04 2.41
C PRO A 469 23.92 10.10 2.89
N LEU A 470 23.33 11.29 2.95
CA LEU A 470 21.93 11.48 3.35
C LEU A 470 20.93 11.09 2.25
N SER A 471 21.39 10.93 1.00
CA SER A 471 20.54 10.56 -0.14
C SER A 471 19.96 9.14 -0.03
N ILE A 472 20.54 8.28 0.81
CA ILE A 472 20.03 6.93 1.12
C ILE A 472 18.70 7.00 1.88
N LEU A 473 18.47 8.08 2.64
CA LEU A 473 17.26 8.26 3.42
C LEU A 473 16.04 8.52 2.51
N PRO A 474 14.81 8.22 2.99
CA PRO A 474 13.57 8.61 2.32
C PRO A 474 13.55 10.10 1.99
N VAL A 475 12.91 10.46 0.86
CA VAL A 475 12.88 11.83 0.30
C VAL A 475 12.57 12.89 1.35
N GLY A 476 11.52 12.65 2.16
CA GLY A 476 11.09 13.59 3.21
C GLY A 476 12.14 13.80 4.30
N ILE A 477 12.83 12.74 4.73
CA ILE A 477 13.87 12.80 5.78
C ILE A 477 15.13 13.45 5.22
N HIS A 478 15.54 13.09 4.00
CA HIS A 478 16.65 13.73 3.33
C HIS A 478 16.42 15.24 3.20
N ARG A 479 15.23 15.66 2.75
CA ARG A 479 14.89 17.09 2.66
C ARG A 479 14.82 17.76 4.04
N PHE A 480 14.28 17.07 5.05
CA PHE A 480 14.22 17.56 6.43
C PHE A 480 15.59 17.84 7.05
N LEU A 481 16.58 16.99 6.79
CA LEU A 481 17.94 17.17 7.32
C LEU A 481 18.75 18.17 6.52
N THR A 482 18.48 18.30 5.23
CA THR A 482 19.30 19.13 4.36
C THR A 482 18.77 20.54 4.19
N ASP A 483 17.46 20.75 4.11
CA ASP A 483 16.81 22.05 3.83
C ASP A 483 16.30 22.71 5.11
N ARG A 484 16.95 23.80 5.50
CA ARG A 484 16.63 24.55 6.74
C ARG A 484 15.24 25.18 6.68
N ASP A 485 14.79 25.62 5.50
CA ASP A 485 13.47 26.22 5.36
C ASP A 485 12.41 25.14 5.45
N TYR A 486 12.61 24.01 4.77
CA TYR A 486 11.72 22.86 4.89
C TYR A 486 11.70 22.28 6.31
N PHE A 487 12.84 22.20 7.00
CA PHE A 487 12.93 21.80 8.40
C PHE A 487 12.08 22.73 9.28
N ARG A 488 12.29 24.05 9.17
CA ARG A 488 11.53 25.06 9.91
C ARG A 488 10.05 25.04 9.56
N GLU A 489 9.71 24.84 8.29
CA GLU A 489 8.34 24.74 7.80
C GLU A 489 7.67 23.47 8.31
N ARG A 490 8.33 22.31 8.28
CA ARG A 490 7.81 21.05 8.81
C ARG A 490 7.68 21.09 10.32
N LEU A 491 8.64 21.66 11.05
CA LEU A 491 8.48 21.91 12.49
C LEU A 491 7.33 22.88 12.75
N ARG A 492 7.21 23.96 11.98
CA ARG A 492 6.04 24.84 12.07
C ARG A 492 4.75 24.11 11.73
N TYR A 493 4.73 23.24 10.74
CA TYR A 493 3.57 22.45 10.34
C TYR A 493 3.18 21.45 11.43
N ILE A 494 4.14 20.81 12.09
CA ILE A 494 3.90 19.81 13.13
C ILE A 494 3.52 20.48 14.46
N PHE A 495 4.19 21.57 14.84
CA PHE A 495 4.05 22.17 16.17
C PHE A 495 3.23 23.47 16.19
N ILE A 496 3.38 24.35 15.19
CA ILE A 496 2.73 25.67 15.17
C ILE A 496 1.39 25.66 14.43
N ARG A 497 1.26 24.91 13.33
CA ARG A 497 0.04 24.86 12.53
C ARG A 497 -1.14 24.28 13.31
N PRO A 498 -1.03 23.23 14.15
CA PRO A 498 -2.15 22.79 14.97
C PRO A 498 -2.60 23.87 15.97
N VAL A 499 -1.65 24.62 16.54
CA VAL A 499 -1.93 25.72 17.45
C VAL A 499 -2.58 26.90 16.71
N ARG A 500 -2.10 27.28 15.52
CA ARG A 500 -2.73 28.33 14.70
C ARG A 500 -4.10 27.91 14.20
N LEU A 501 -4.25 26.68 13.71
CA LEU A 501 -5.54 26.10 13.35
C LEU A 501 -6.49 26.10 14.55
N TYR A 502 -6.01 26.03 15.80
CA TYR A 502 -6.88 26.16 16.97
C TYR A 502 -7.42 27.58 17.17
N PHE A 503 -6.59 28.61 16.96
CA PHE A 503 -6.94 30.01 17.25
C PHE A 503 -7.52 30.78 16.05
N ASP A 504 -7.11 30.48 14.82
CA ASP A 504 -7.46 31.25 13.61
C ASP A 504 -8.57 30.56 12.79
N ALA A 505 -9.70 31.25 12.63
CA ALA A 505 -10.82 30.75 11.83
C ALA A 505 -10.60 30.81 10.33
N ALA A 506 -10.04 31.90 9.82
CA ALA A 506 -9.78 32.05 8.39
C ALA A 506 -8.80 30.98 7.91
N MET A 507 -7.75 30.70 8.69
CA MET A 507 -6.78 29.65 8.36
C MET A 507 -7.40 28.24 8.35
N ARG A 508 -8.40 27.96 9.19
CA ARG A 508 -9.12 26.67 9.16
C ARG A 508 -10.01 26.54 7.92
N GLU A 509 -10.69 27.63 7.55
CA GLU A 509 -11.53 27.68 6.35
C GLU A 509 -10.69 27.46 5.10
N GLU A 510 -9.59 28.20 4.96
CA GLU A 510 -8.65 28.07 3.85
C GLU A 510 -8.05 26.66 3.80
N TRP A 511 -7.63 26.12 4.95
CA TRP A 511 -7.10 24.77 5.00
C TRP A 511 -8.10 23.71 4.51
N LEU A 512 -9.37 23.79 4.94
CA LEU A 512 -10.40 22.87 4.48
C LEU A 512 -10.72 23.09 2.99
N PHE A 513 -10.69 24.33 2.52
CA PHE A 513 -10.91 24.65 1.11
C PHE A 513 -9.83 24.03 0.21
N THR A 514 -8.55 24.21 0.56
CA THR A 514 -7.43 23.58 -0.17
C THR A 514 -7.52 22.06 -0.14
N MET A 515 -7.92 21.47 1.00
CA MET A 515 -8.14 20.03 1.06
C MET A 515 -9.25 19.58 0.10
N VAL A 516 -10.37 20.31 0.03
CA VAL A 516 -11.49 20.00 -0.87
C VAL A 516 -11.05 20.14 -2.33
N GLU A 517 -10.28 21.17 -2.68
CA GLU A 517 -9.68 21.33 -4.03
C GLU A 517 -8.75 20.16 -4.39
N GLU A 518 -7.87 19.75 -3.47
CA GLU A 518 -7.02 18.57 -3.66
C GLU A 518 -7.85 17.29 -3.79
N GLY A 519 -8.94 17.17 -3.02
CA GLY A 519 -9.87 16.05 -3.06
C GLY A 519 -10.61 15.93 -4.38
N GLU A 520 -11.07 17.05 -4.91
CA GLU A 520 -11.71 17.18 -6.22
C GLU A 520 -10.72 16.86 -7.34
N ALA A 521 -9.50 17.40 -7.28
CA ALA A 521 -8.43 17.11 -8.24
C ALA A 521 -7.98 15.63 -8.22
N LYS A 522 -8.07 14.97 -7.06
CA LYS A 522 -7.78 13.54 -6.88
C LYS A 522 -9.02 12.65 -7.13
N HIS A 523 -10.16 13.22 -7.53
CA HIS A 523 -11.43 12.51 -7.75
C HIS A 523 -11.91 11.70 -6.52
N ILE A 524 -11.59 12.15 -5.30
CA ILE A 524 -12.10 11.57 -4.04
C ILE A 524 -13.57 11.95 -3.83
N ILE A 525 -13.96 13.12 -4.34
CA ILE A 525 -15.31 13.68 -4.32
C ILE A 525 -15.64 14.24 -5.70
N ASP A 526 -16.92 14.28 -6.04
CA ASP A 526 -17.38 14.95 -7.27
C ASP A 526 -17.55 16.47 -7.07
N HIS A 527 -17.81 17.17 -8.17
CA HIS A 527 -18.00 18.63 -8.17
C HIS A 527 -19.20 19.07 -7.32
N GLU A 528 -20.26 18.27 -7.25
CA GLU A 528 -21.48 18.60 -6.49
C GLU A 528 -21.21 18.49 -4.98
N GLU A 529 -20.53 17.43 -4.56
CA GLU A 529 -20.10 17.20 -3.19
C GLU A 529 -19.08 18.24 -2.73
N ALA A 530 -18.14 18.62 -3.59
CA ALA A 530 -17.22 19.71 -3.33
C ALA A 530 -17.97 21.03 -3.11
N ALA A 531 -18.97 21.35 -3.95
CA ALA A 531 -19.81 22.54 -3.79
C ALA A 531 -20.61 22.51 -2.47
N ILE A 532 -21.19 21.36 -2.10
CA ILE A 532 -21.89 21.17 -0.82
C ILE A 532 -20.95 21.45 0.36
N ILE A 533 -19.73 20.89 0.34
CA ILE A 533 -18.76 21.12 1.42
C ILE A 533 -18.40 22.61 1.48
N ARG A 534 -18.02 23.22 0.34
CA ARG A 534 -17.64 24.65 0.24
C ARG A 534 -18.72 25.57 0.79
N SER A 535 -20.00 25.30 0.49
CA SER A 535 -21.13 26.11 0.98
C SER A 535 -21.30 26.09 2.50
N ARG A 536 -20.81 25.02 3.18
CA ARG A 536 -20.98 24.81 4.63
C ARG A 536 -19.71 25.05 5.45
N ILE A 537 -18.55 25.36 4.84
CA ILE A 537 -17.26 25.52 5.55
C ILE A 537 -17.33 26.50 6.74
N LYS A 538 -18.15 27.54 6.62
CA LYS A 538 -18.35 28.57 7.66
C LYS A 538 -19.24 28.13 8.81
N ASP A 539 -19.78 26.91 8.78
CA ASP A 539 -20.64 26.40 9.84
C ASP A 539 -19.85 26.31 11.17
N PRO A 540 -20.38 26.90 12.26
CA PRO A 540 -19.73 26.87 13.57
C PRO A 540 -19.36 25.47 14.06
N PHE A 541 -20.12 24.43 13.70
CA PHE A 541 -19.82 23.06 14.09
C PHE A 541 -18.60 22.50 13.36
N ILE A 542 -18.43 22.80 12.07
CA ILE A 542 -17.26 22.38 11.29
C ILE A 542 -16.00 23.06 11.85
N GLN A 543 -16.10 24.34 12.20
CA GLN A 543 -15.01 25.08 12.84
C GLN A 543 -14.60 24.45 14.19
N LYS A 544 -15.58 24.03 15.02
CA LYS A 544 -15.32 23.30 16.28
C LYS A 544 -14.66 21.96 16.05
N TYR A 545 -15.10 21.22 15.05
CA TYR A 545 -14.52 19.94 14.67
C TYR A 545 -13.04 20.08 14.30
N LEU A 546 -12.71 21.03 13.42
CA LEU A 546 -11.34 21.29 12.98
C LEU A 546 -10.43 21.71 14.16
N LYS A 547 -10.94 22.52 15.10
CA LYS A 547 -10.21 22.84 16.35
C LYS A 547 -9.95 21.60 17.20
N SER A 548 -10.98 20.78 17.39
CA SER A 548 -10.90 19.58 18.23
C SER A 548 -9.95 18.57 17.63
N LEU A 549 -10.00 18.37 16.31
CA LEU A 549 -9.08 17.52 15.56
C LEU A 549 -7.63 17.98 15.75
N ALA A 550 -7.33 19.28 15.65
CA ALA A 550 -5.99 19.82 15.88
C ALA A 550 -5.48 19.50 17.29
N VAL A 551 -6.31 19.71 18.32
CA VAL A 551 -5.97 19.35 19.71
C VAL A 551 -5.72 17.85 19.85
N HIS A 552 -6.53 17.01 19.21
CA HIS A 552 -6.39 15.56 19.27
C HIS A 552 -5.07 15.09 18.65
N VAL A 553 -4.67 15.66 17.52
CA VAL A 553 -3.35 15.40 16.91
C VAL A 553 -2.22 15.78 17.86
N CYS A 554 -2.31 16.94 18.55
CA CYS A 554 -1.33 17.35 19.55
C CYS A 554 -1.24 16.39 20.75
N THR A 555 -2.30 15.63 21.06
CA THR A 555 -2.30 14.65 22.16
C THR A 555 -1.68 13.30 21.80
N VAL A 556 -1.48 12.99 20.51
CA VAL A 556 -0.86 11.73 20.05
C VAL A 556 0.52 11.47 20.68
N PRO A 557 1.49 12.41 20.62
CA PRO A 557 2.82 12.15 21.15
C PRO A 557 2.90 12.16 22.69
N ILE A 558 1.91 12.71 23.40
CA ILE A 558 1.96 12.90 24.86
C ILE A 558 2.22 11.57 25.58
N THR A 559 1.56 10.49 25.16
CA THR A 559 1.75 9.18 25.78
C THR A 559 3.19 8.69 25.62
N GLN A 560 3.79 8.88 24.44
CA GLN A 560 5.16 8.43 24.18
C GLN A 560 6.15 9.26 24.98
N VAL A 561 5.98 10.60 24.99
CA VAL A 561 6.82 11.51 25.77
C VAL A 561 6.76 11.17 27.26
N VAL A 562 5.57 10.98 27.83
CA VAL A 562 5.42 10.61 29.25
C VAL A 562 6.01 9.23 29.53
N SER A 563 5.76 8.23 28.67
CA SER A 563 6.29 6.88 28.89
C SER A 563 7.82 6.83 28.86
N VAL A 564 8.45 7.56 27.94
CA VAL A 564 9.91 7.66 27.84
C VAL A 564 10.47 8.43 29.03
N LEU A 565 9.86 9.55 29.42
CA LEU A 565 10.27 10.31 30.60
C LEU A 565 10.19 9.46 31.88
N VAL A 566 9.08 8.76 32.11
CA VAL A 566 8.93 7.88 33.28
C VAL A 566 9.96 6.76 33.25
N ALA A 567 10.21 6.13 32.09
CA ALA A 567 11.23 5.11 31.94
C ALA A 567 12.65 5.65 32.22
N LEU A 568 12.99 6.85 31.72
CA LEU A 568 14.28 7.49 31.96
C LEU A 568 14.45 7.89 33.43
N ILE A 569 13.42 8.48 34.05
CA ILE A 569 13.41 8.82 35.47
C ILE A 569 13.60 7.55 36.30
N TYR A 570 12.91 6.46 35.98
CA TYR A 570 13.07 5.18 36.68
C TYR A 570 14.51 4.66 36.61
N VAL A 571 15.09 4.63 35.41
CA VAL A 571 16.49 4.18 35.20
C VAL A 571 17.49 5.09 35.93
N TRP A 572 17.24 6.40 35.98
CA TRP A 572 18.13 7.34 36.68
C TRP A 572 17.98 7.34 38.19
N THR A 573 16.79 7.03 38.72
CA THR A 573 16.51 7.05 40.16
C THR A 573 16.84 5.74 40.87
N HIS A 574 17.15 4.67 40.12
CA HIS A 574 17.54 3.36 40.65
C HIS A 574 18.98 2.96 40.26
N PRO A 575 20.01 3.76 40.62
CA PRO A 575 21.41 3.45 40.31
C PRO A 575 21.93 2.17 41.00
N GLU A 576 21.24 1.69 42.04
CA GLU A 576 21.56 0.48 42.79
C GLU A 576 21.31 -0.82 42.01
N MET A 577 20.55 -0.78 40.91
CA MET A 577 20.28 -1.96 40.08
C MET A 577 21.33 -2.14 38.96
N PRO A 578 21.64 -3.40 38.57
CA PRO A 578 22.43 -3.66 37.38
C PRO A 578 21.79 -3.00 36.14
N ARG A 579 22.60 -2.28 35.34
CA ARG A 579 22.10 -1.47 34.21
C ARG A 579 21.22 -2.26 33.24
N ALA A 580 21.57 -3.51 32.96
CA ALA A 580 20.76 -4.36 32.08
C ALA A 580 19.33 -4.58 32.62
N GLN A 581 19.19 -4.76 33.94
CA GLN A 581 17.90 -4.95 34.59
C GLN A 581 17.10 -3.65 34.66
N ALA A 582 17.74 -2.52 35.00
CA ALA A 582 17.08 -1.21 35.00
C ALA A 582 16.55 -0.83 33.62
N TRP A 583 17.34 -1.04 32.55
CA TRP A 583 16.89 -0.82 31.17
C TRP A 583 15.78 -1.79 30.75
N ALA A 584 15.81 -3.04 31.21
CA ALA A 584 14.74 -4.01 30.96
C ALA A 584 13.41 -3.57 31.61
N VAL A 585 13.45 -3.07 32.85
CA VAL A 585 12.26 -2.51 33.51
C VAL A 585 11.80 -1.22 32.81
N GLY A 586 12.73 -0.35 32.40
CA GLY A 586 12.42 0.83 31.59
C GLY A 586 11.72 0.48 30.27
N ALA A 587 12.18 -0.56 29.58
CA ALA A 587 11.50 -1.09 28.39
C ALA A 587 10.11 -1.68 28.74
N GLY A 588 10.00 -2.37 29.87
CA GLY A 588 8.73 -2.87 30.42
C GLY A 588 7.72 -1.76 30.70
N ILE A 589 8.16 -0.62 31.23
CA ILE A 589 7.32 0.57 31.45
C ILE A 589 6.80 1.08 30.09
N ILE A 590 7.68 1.25 29.10
CA ILE A 590 7.26 1.69 27.75
C ILE A 590 6.24 0.72 27.17
N ALA A 591 6.49 -0.60 27.28
CA ALA A 591 5.58 -1.65 26.82
C ALA A 591 4.23 -1.58 27.54
N LEU A 592 4.21 -1.42 28.86
CA LEU A 592 2.99 -1.28 29.66
C LEU A 592 2.14 -0.10 29.17
N PHE A 593 2.73 1.08 29.02
CA PHE A 593 2.06 2.26 28.45
C PHE A 593 1.57 2.02 27.01
N GLN A 594 2.13 1.04 26.30
CA GLN A 594 1.56 0.63 25.02
C GLN A 594 0.24 -0.09 25.16
N VAL A 595 0.09 -1.00 26.12
CA VAL A 595 -1.08 -1.89 26.25
C VAL A 595 -2.23 -1.27 27.06
N VAL A 596 -1.96 -0.30 27.95
CA VAL A 596 -3.01 0.28 28.80
C VAL A 596 -4.07 1.03 27.94
N PRO A 597 -5.38 0.77 28.14
CA PRO A 597 -6.45 1.38 27.35
C PRO A 597 -6.64 2.88 27.63
N ILE A 598 -6.19 3.36 28.79
CA ILE A 598 -6.17 4.77 29.18
C ILE A 598 -4.71 5.19 29.32
N SER A 599 -4.33 6.27 28.67
CA SER A 599 -2.97 6.79 28.65
C SER A 599 -2.94 8.28 28.98
N PRO A 600 -1.78 8.86 29.30
CA PRO A 600 -1.65 10.30 29.54
C PRO A 600 -2.22 11.14 28.39
N GLY A 601 -1.96 10.75 27.14
CA GLY A 601 -2.54 11.42 25.98
C GLY A 601 -4.06 11.29 25.89
N SER A 602 -4.62 10.12 26.23
CA SER A 602 -6.08 9.93 26.21
C SER A 602 -6.79 10.67 27.36
N LEU A 603 -6.14 10.80 28.51
CA LEU A 603 -6.62 11.62 29.62
C LEU A 603 -6.68 13.10 29.25
N VAL A 604 -5.60 13.66 28.70
CA VAL A 604 -5.57 15.07 28.24
C VAL A 604 -6.67 15.33 27.21
N ARG A 605 -6.84 14.41 26.26
CA ARG A 605 -7.89 14.49 25.24
C ARG A 605 -9.29 14.40 25.84
N GLY A 606 -9.56 13.43 26.71
CA GLY A 606 -10.85 13.27 27.36
C GLY A 606 -11.23 14.47 28.23
N LEU A 607 -10.29 14.97 29.03
CA LEU A 607 -10.46 16.19 29.83
C LEU A 607 -10.71 17.43 28.97
N TYR A 608 -10.05 17.54 27.82
CA TYR A 608 -10.33 18.62 26.87
C TYR A 608 -11.78 18.56 26.34
N VAL A 609 -12.31 17.38 26.04
CA VAL A 609 -13.71 17.24 25.62
C VAL A 609 -14.67 17.60 26.77
N VAL A 610 -14.39 17.13 27.99
CA VAL A 610 -15.18 17.49 29.18
C VAL A 610 -15.18 19.01 29.39
N TYR A 611 -14.03 19.66 29.23
CA TYR A 611 -13.92 21.11 29.27
C TYR A 611 -14.80 21.80 28.22
N LEU A 612 -14.82 21.31 26.97
CA LEU A 612 -15.71 21.84 25.93
C LEU A 612 -17.19 21.68 26.31
N VAL A 613 -17.58 20.53 26.83
CA VAL A 613 -18.97 20.27 27.27
C VAL A 613 -19.40 21.25 28.37
N ILE A 614 -18.53 21.47 29.37
CA ILE A 614 -18.81 22.38 30.48
C ILE A 614 -18.85 23.83 29.99
N ARG A 615 -17.85 24.25 29.21
CA ARG A 615 -17.73 25.63 28.69
C ARG A 615 -18.88 25.99 27.77
N GLU A 616 -19.28 25.09 26.90
CA GLU A 616 -20.34 25.34 25.91
C GLU A 616 -21.75 24.97 26.41
N ARG A 617 -21.85 24.36 27.60
CA ARG A 617 -23.11 23.86 28.18
C ARG A 617 -23.90 22.97 27.21
N ASN A 618 -23.20 22.19 26.39
CA ASN A 618 -23.78 21.37 25.33
C ASN A 618 -23.30 19.92 25.45
N PHE A 619 -24.07 19.07 26.12
CA PHE A 619 -23.74 17.64 26.21
C PHE A 619 -24.12 16.86 24.95
N LYS A 620 -25.20 17.28 24.28
CA LYS A 620 -25.78 16.56 23.14
C LYS A 620 -24.80 16.49 21.97
N ASP A 621 -24.11 17.59 21.70
CA ASP A 621 -23.13 17.68 20.61
C ASP A 621 -21.74 17.15 21.01
N TYR A 622 -21.55 16.52 22.17
CA TYR A 622 -20.25 15.92 22.54
C TYR A 622 -20.39 14.55 23.22
N ASN A 623 -21.60 13.99 23.26
CA ASN A 623 -21.90 12.78 24.03
C ASN A 623 -20.96 11.62 23.68
N ILE A 624 -20.71 11.37 22.38
CA ILE A 624 -19.81 10.32 21.91
C ILE A 624 -18.36 10.65 22.28
N ALA A 625 -17.95 11.90 22.10
CA ALA A 625 -16.59 12.33 22.36
C ALA A 625 -16.20 12.31 23.85
N VAL A 626 -17.14 12.61 24.75
CA VAL A 626 -16.92 12.56 26.21
C VAL A 626 -16.56 11.14 26.66
N PHE A 627 -17.25 10.13 26.12
CA PHE A 627 -17.00 8.74 26.52
C PHE A 627 -15.81 8.12 25.79
N LEU A 628 -15.68 8.36 24.47
CA LEU A 628 -14.58 7.78 23.68
C LEU A 628 -13.24 8.49 23.90
N GLY A 629 -13.24 9.78 24.28
CA GLY A 629 -12.03 10.59 24.41
C GLY A 629 -11.00 10.02 25.38
N PHE A 630 -11.41 9.25 26.40
CA PHE A 630 -10.51 8.64 27.38
C PHE A 630 -9.81 7.36 26.91
N PHE A 631 -10.22 6.76 25.78
CA PHE A 631 -9.66 5.50 25.29
C PHE A 631 -8.54 5.72 24.29
N LYS A 632 -7.32 5.29 24.60
CA LYS A 632 -6.09 5.50 23.80
C LYS A 632 -6.29 5.24 22.31
N TYR A 633 -6.75 4.04 21.94
CA TYR A 633 -6.78 3.60 20.54
C TYR A 633 -7.94 4.17 19.72
N ILE A 634 -9.13 4.27 20.32
CA ILE A 634 -10.36 4.65 19.59
C ILE A 634 -10.77 6.11 19.81
N GLY A 635 -10.22 6.77 20.83
CA GLY A 635 -10.65 8.12 21.21
C GLY A 635 -10.27 9.20 20.20
N TYR A 636 -9.34 8.95 19.28
CA TYR A 636 -9.07 9.86 18.16
C TYR A 636 -10.23 9.87 17.15
N LEU A 637 -11.03 8.80 17.11
CA LEU A 637 -12.18 8.65 16.22
C LEU A 637 -13.45 9.30 16.78
N ALA A 638 -13.43 9.75 18.03
CA ALA A 638 -14.56 10.41 18.70
C ALA A 638 -15.22 11.51 17.84
N PHE A 639 -14.42 12.48 17.42
CA PHE A 639 -14.88 13.61 16.61
C PHE A 639 -15.24 13.21 15.17
N PRO A 640 -14.43 12.39 14.45
CA PRO A 640 -14.83 11.87 13.14
C PRO A 640 -16.17 11.12 13.14
N ILE A 641 -16.40 10.23 14.12
CA ILE A 641 -17.66 9.49 14.28
C ILE A 641 -18.83 10.46 14.51
N GLN A 642 -18.60 11.51 15.30
CA GLN A 642 -19.60 12.52 15.57
C GLN A 642 -19.90 13.39 14.34
N MET A 643 -18.88 13.74 13.56
CA MET A 643 -19.00 14.56 12.35
C MET A 643 -19.78 13.84 11.25
N ALA A 644 -19.61 12.52 11.11
CA ALA A 644 -20.42 11.69 10.23
C ALA A 644 -21.93 11.76 10.50
N GLN A 645 -22.35 12.20 11.70
CA GLN A 645 -23.78 12.37 12.02
C GLN A 645 -24.40 13.65 11.46
N ARG A 646 -23.60 14.73 11.32
CA ARG A 646 -24.10 16.08 11.03
C ARG A 646 -23.66 16.58 9.65
N TYR A 647 -22.48 16.18 9.18
CA TYR A 647 -21.94 16.52 7.86
C TYR A 647 -21.41 15.24 7.18
N PRO A 648 -22.30 14.34 6.71
CA PRO A 648 -21.90 13.06 6.15
C PRO A 648 -20.96 13.20 4.94
N THR A 649 -21.21 14.17 4.05
CA THR A 649 -20.38 14.47 2.87
C THR A 649 -18.96 14.88 3.26
N LEU A 650 -18.82 15.80 4.22
CA LEU A 650 -17.51 16.21 4.75
C LEU A 650 -16.81 15.05 5.45
N ALA A 651 -17.54 14.21 6.20
CA ALA A 651 -16.98 13.06 6.89
C ALA A 651 -16.43 12.01 5.92
N ARG A 652 -17.17 11.77 4.82
CA ARG A 652 -16.74 10.87 3.74
C ARG A 652 -15.47 11.40 3.09
N PHE A 653 -15.45 12.68 2.74
CA PHE A 653 -14.27 13.33 2.17
C PHE A 653 -13.04 13.21 3.08
N MET A 654 -13.15 13.60 4.36
CA MET A 654 -12.04 13.54 5.31
C MET A 654 -11.52 12.11 5.51
N ALA A 655 -12.42 11.12 5.57
CA ALA A 655 -12.05 9.71 5.70
C ALA A 655 -11.34 9.19 4.45
N GLY A 656 -11.83 9.55 3.25
CA GLY A 656 -11.19 9.19 1.98
C GLY A 656 -9.80 9.82 1.87
N HIS A 657 -9.71 11.13 2.04
CA HIS A 657 -8.45 11.87 1.99
C HIS A 657 -7.40 11.33 2.97
N TRP A 658 -7.77 11.01 4.21
CA TRP A 658 -6.82 10.42 5.16
C TRP A 658 -6.48 8.96 4.86
N ALA A 659 -7.42 8.17 4.33
CA ALA A 659 -7.12 6.82 3.90
C ALA A 659 -6.06 6.83 2.78
N THR A 660 -6.25 7.66 1.75
CA THR A 660 -5.29 7.83 0.66
C THR A 660 -3.91 8.26 1.19
N GLU A 661 -3.84 9.30 2.02
CA GLU A 661 -2.56 9.80 2.55
C GLU A 661 -1.86 8.83 3.52
N ALA A 662 -2.62 8.09 4.34
CA ALA A 662 -2.05 7.13 5.28
C ALA A 662 -1.44 5.91 4.59
N VAL A 663 -2.05 5.46 3.49
CA VAL A 663 -1.64 4.26 2.76
C VAL A 663 -0.34 4.47 1.99
N HIS A 664 -0.10 5.67 1.45
CA HIS A 664 1.15 6.01 0.75
C HIS A 664 2.43 5.88 1.61
N VAL A 665 2.31 5.78 2.94
CA VAL A 665 3.44 5.53 3.84
C VAL A 665 3.93 4.08 3.79
N VAL A 666 3.04 3.14 3.45
CA VAL A 666 3.33 1.70 3.44
C VAL A 666 3.92 1.30 2.09
N PRO A 667 5.20 0.86 2.02
CA PRO A 667 5.79 0.43 0.76
C PRO A 667 5.01 -0.75 0.14
N VAL A 668 4.92 -0.80 -1.19
CA VAL A 668 4.31 -1.88 -2.00
C VAL A 668 2.79 -1.98 -1.92
N PHE A 669 2.17 -1.77 -0.75
CA PHE A 669 0.71 -1.80 -0.57
C PHE A 669 0.08 -0.40 -0.55
N GLY A 670 0.93 0.63 -0.62
CA GLY A 670 0.58 2.03 -0.49
C GLY A 670 0.06 2.71 -1.74
N GLU A 671 -0.23 1.97 -2.81
CA GLU A 671 -0.68 2.55 -4.08
C GLU A 671 -2.16 2.97 -4.01
N GLY A 672 -2.49 4.10 -4.64
CA GLY A 672 -3.87 4.57 -4.71
C GLY A 672 -4.76 3.54 -5.43
N GLY A 673 -5.90 3.21 -4.84
CA GLY A 673 -6.81 2.17 -5.31
C GLY A 673 -6.46 0.75 -4.87
N ALA A 674 -5.41 0.53 -4.08
CA ALA A 674 -5.12 -0.79 -3.51
C ALA A 674 -6.10 -1.19 -2.39
N LEU A 675 -6.19 -2.48 -2.06
CA LEU A 675 -7.12 -2.95 -1.01
C LEU A 675 -6.85 -2.37 0.38
N LEU A 676 -5.61 -1.95 0.67
CA LEU A 676 -5.27 -1.35 1.95
C LEU A 676 -6.03 -0.03 2.15
N GLU A 677 -6.18 0.79 1.10
CA GLU A 677 -6.94 2.03 1.12
C GLU A 677 -8.41 1.78 1.43
N HIS A 678 -9.05 0.85 0.71
CA HIS A 678 -10.43 0.44 1.00
C HIS A 678 -10.60 -0.16 2.39
N TRP A 679 -9.62 -0.91 2.88
CA TRP A 679 -9.67 -1.48 4.22
C TRP A 679 -9.62 -0.39 5.30
N ILE A 680 -8.70 0.57 5.18
CA ILE A 680 -8.61 1.72 6.09
C ILE A 680 -9.90 2.54 6.03
N PHE A 681 -10.39 2.88 4.84
CA PHE A 681 -11.65 3.61 4.69
C PHE A 681 -12.82 2.87 5.34
N ARG A 682 -12.94 1.56 5.10
CA ARG A 682 -14.01 0.74 5.69
C ARG A 682 -13.92 0.64 7.20
N LEU A 683 -12.72 0.47 7.74
CA LEU A 683 -12.49 0.36 9.17
C LEU A 683 -12.89 1.64 9.91
N PHE A 684 -12.50 2.81 9.35
CA PHE A 684 -12.68 4.09 10.02
C PHE A 684 -14.01 4.80 9.67
N TYR A 685 -14.65 4.45 8.57
CA TYR A 685 -15.88 5.11 8.12
C TYR A 685 -17.09 4.16 8.06
N ASN A 686 -17.05 3.14 7.19
CA ASN A 686 -18.21 2.26 6.95
C ASN A 686 -18.55 1.37 8.17
N TRP A 687 -17.57 0.90 8.93
CA TRP A 687 -17.78 0.04 10.09
C TRP A 687 -18.49 0.78 11.24
N PRO A 688 -18.08 2.00 11.63
CA PRO A 688 -18.87 2.84 12.53
C PRO A 688 -20.32 3.07 12.09
N LEU A 689 -20.55 3.33 10.79
CA LEU A 689 -21.90 3.48 10.25
C LEU A 689 -22.73 2.19 10.38
N THR A 690 -22.11 1.04 10.08
CA THR A 690 -22.73 -0.28 10.25
C THR A 690 -23.11 -0.57 11.71
N ILE A 691 -22.24 -0.23 12.67
CA ILE A 691 -22.55 -0.35 14.11
C ILE A 691 -23.75 0.54 14.48
N ARG A 692 -23.77 1.79 13.98
CA ARG A 692 -24.86 2.73 14.25
C ARG A 692 -26.20 2.23 13.73
N ARG A 693 -26.24 1.75 12.48
CA ARG A 693 -27.45 1.17 11.87
C ARG A 693 -27.99 0.02 12.73
N ARG A 694 -27.13 -0.93 13.11
CA ARG A 694 -27.47 -2.07 13.98
C ARG A 694 -27.99 -1.61 15.34
N ALA A 695 -27.34 -0.64 15.97
CA ALA A 695 -27.77 -0.10 17.24
C ALA A 695 -29.18 0.52 17.16
N ARG A 696 -29.47 1.31 16.11
CA ARG A 696 -30.79 1.93 15.90
C ARG A 696 -31.89 0.89 15.67
N GLN A 697 -31.65 -0.10 14.81
CA GLN A 697 -32.61 -1.18 14.55
C GLN A 697 -32.88 -2.02 15.81
N ARG A 698 -31.84 -2.32 16.58
CA ARG A 698 -31.97 -3.04 17.86
C ARG A 698 -32.78 -2.23 18.87
N MET A 699 -32.55 -0.93 18.97
CA MET A 699 -33.32 -0.05 19.83
C MET A 699 -34.81 -0.10 19.47
N GLN A 700 -35.15 -0.04 18.17
CA GLN A 700 -36.54 -0.14 17.70
C GLN A 700 -37.18 -1.51 18.00
N ARG A 701 -36.45 -2.61 17.82
CA ARG A 701 -36.95 -3.96 18.16
C ARG A 701 -37.17 -4.09 19.67
N ARG A 702 -36.20 -3.65 20.47
CA ARG A 702 -36.25 -3.77 21.93
C ARG A 702 -37.27 -2.84 22.57
N SER A 703 -37.60 -1.69 21.98
CA SER A 703 -38.68 -0.82 22.50
C SER A 703 -40.05 -1.50 22.49
N MET A 704 -40.22 -2.58 21.72
CA MET A 704 -41.45 -3.39 21.71
C MET A 704 -41.53 -4.38 22.89
N SER A 705 -40.47 -4.51 23.70
CA SER A 705 -40.41 -5.44 24.84
C SER A 705 -40.35 -4.69 26.17
N SER A 706 -40.83 -5.32 27.24
CA SER A 706 -40.65 -4.78 28.61
C SER A 706 -39.18 -4.86 29.06
N PRO A 707 -38.64 -3.84 29.75
CA PRO A 707 -37.30 -3.92 30.34
C PRO A 707 -37.27 -4.92 31.50
N ARG A 708 -36.16 -5.66 31.65
CA ARG A 708 -35.93 -6.64 32.73
C ARG A 708 -34.60 -6.34 33.40
N TYR A 709 -34.51 -6.52 34.73
CA TYR A 709 -33.29 -6.23 35.50
C TYR A 709 -32.96 -7.30 36.57
N TRP A 710 -33.87 -8.24 36.83
CA TRP A 710 -33.71 -9.24 37.91
C TRP A 710 -32.46 -10.11 37.73
N HIS A 711 -32.08 -10.37 36.48
CA HIS A 711 -30.93 -11.21 36.13
C HIS A 711 -29.59 -10.60 36.53
N ILE A 712 -29.52 -9.29 36.78
CA ILE A 712 -28.29 -8.62 37.24
C ILE A 712 -27.87 -9.17 38.60
N ALA A 713 -28.81 -9.28 39.54
CA ALA A 713 -28.53 -9.83 40.87
C ALA A 713 -28.18 -11.32 40.78
N ALA A 714 -28.93 -12.08 39.96
CA ALA A 714 -28.68 -13.52 39.77
C ALA A 714 -27.29 -13.80 39.19
N LEU A 715 -26.86 -13.04 38.18
CA LEU A 715 -25.53 -13.14 37.57
C LEU A 715 -24.44 -12.76 38.58
N ALA A 716 -24.64 -11.70 39.36
CA ALA A 716 -23.68 -11.26 40.37
C ALA A 716 -23.47 -12.33 41.47
N ILE A 717 -24.57 -12.92 41.96
CA ILE A 717 -24.53 -14.00 42.95
C ILE A 717 -23.87 -15.25 42.36
N GLY A 718 -24.23 -15.64 41.13
CA GLY A 718 -23.66 -16.81 40.46
C GLY A 718 -22.16 -16.69 40.25
N ALA A 719 -21.67 -15.54 39.76
CA ALA A 719 -20.23 -15.32 39.60
C ALA A 719 -19.49 -15.27 40.94
N ALA A 720 -20.07 -14.64 41.97
CA ALA A 720 -19.48 -14.62 43.30
C ALA A 720 -19.39 -16.03 43.92
N ALA A 721 -20.37 -16.90 43.68
CA ALA A 721 -20.33 -18.29 44.12
C ALA A 721 -19.20 -19.09 43.43
N VAL A 722 -18.99 -18.89 42.13
CA VAL A 722 -17.87 -19.52 41.39
C VAL A 722 -16.52 -19.06 41.94
N PHE A 723 -16.37 -17.76 42.16
CA PHE A 723 -15.15 -17.23 42.78
C PHE A 723 -14.95 -17.76 44.22
N GLY A 724 -16.01 -17.81 45.03
CA GLY A 724 -15.95 -18.37 46.39
C GLY A 724 -15.56 -19.84 46.42
N ALA A 725 -16.05 -20.65 45.46
CA ALA A 725 -15.66 -22.05 45.32
C ALA A 725 -14.18 -22.20 44.90
N ALA A 726 -13.70 -21.32 44.04
CA ALA A 726 -12.29 -21.27 43.66
C ALA A 726 -11.39 -20.92 44.86
N ASP A 727 -11.77 -19.90 45.64
CA ASP A 727 -11.07 -19.52 46.87
C ASP A 727 -11.05 -20.65 47.89
N PHE A 728 -12.19 -21.30 48.13
CA PHE A 728 -12.27 -22.42 49.07
C PHE A 728 -11.37 -23.59 48.65
N SER A 729 -11.36 -23.92 47.36
CA SER A 729 -10.49 -24.98 46.80
C SER A 729 -9.01 -24.61 46.90
N TYR A 730 -8.69 -23.34 46.69
CA TYR A 730 -7.33 -22.83 46.79
C TYR A 730 -6.82 -22.82 48.23
N VAL A 731 -7.64 -22.34 49.17
CA VAL A 731 -7.34 -22.35 50.61
C VAL A 731 -7.18 -23.78 51.12
N ALA A 732 -8.04 -24.71 50.68
CA ALA A 732 -7.92 -26.13 51.05
C ALA A 732 -6.60 -26.76 50.59
N SER A 733 -6.05 -26.30 49.47
CA SER A 733 -4.81 -26.85 48.89
C SER A 733 -3.55 -26.15 49.39
N ASN A 734 -3.58 -24.82 49.49
CA ASN A 734 -2.38 -23.98 49.68
C ASN A 734 -2.34 -23.28 51.06
N ARG A 735 -3.42 -23.35 51.84
CA ARG A 735 -3.57 -22.68 53.16
C ARG A 735 -3.33 -21.17 53.14
N THR A 736 -3.49 -20.54 51.98
CA THR A 736 -3.43 -19.09 51.76
C THR A 736 -4.60 -18.66 50.88
N LEU A 737 -4.96 -17.37 50.94
CA LEU A 737 -5.95 -16.80 50.01
C LEU A 737 -5.27 -16.51 48.66
N PRO A 738 -5.94 -16.76 47.53
CA PRO A 738 -5.39 -16.45 46.22
C PRO A 738 -5.34 -14.93 45.98
N GLU A 739 -4.26 -14.47 45.37
CA GLU A 739 -4.21 -13.11 44.83
C GLU A 739 -4.98 -13.03 43.50
N LEU A 740 -5.31 -11.81 43.04
CA LEU A 740 -5.99 -11.62 41.76
C LEU A 740 -5.18 -12.17 40.57
N GLY A 741 -3.84 -12.22 40.69
CA GLY A 741 -2.94 -12.81 39.70
C GLY A 741 -3.12 -14.32 39.55
N ASP A 742 -3.35 -15.02 40.65
CA ASP A 742 -3.53 -16.48 40.68
C ASP A 742 -4.84 -16.91 39.98
N LEU A 743 -5.83 -16.01 39.96
CA LEU A 743 -7.14 -16.23 39.34
C LEU A 743 -7.36 -15.40 38.07
N VAL A 744 -6.29 -14.99 37.37
CA VAL A 744 -6.38 -14.05 36.24
C VAL A 744 -7.41 -14.45 35.18
N HIS A 745 -7.54 -15.74 34.89
CA HIS A 745 -8.53 -16.25 33.92
C HIS A 745 -9.97 -16.03 34.38
N LEU A 746 -10.28 -16.29 35.65
CA LEU A 746 -11.61 -16.09 36.23
C LEU A 746 -11.92 -14.59 36.38
N VAL A 747 -10.92 -13.81 36.83
CA VAL A 747 -10.98 -12.35 36.96
C VAL A 747 -11.32 -11.68 35.63
N LEU A 748 -10.82 -12.20 34.51
CA LEU A 748 -11.14 -11.68 33.17
C LEU A 748 -12.46 -12.25 32.62
N LEU A 749 -12.70 -13.56 32.72
CA LEU A 749 -13.83 -14.22 32.05
C LEU A 749 -15.17 -14.00 32.76
N LEU A 750 -15.24 -14.15 34.09
CA LEU A 750 -16.52 -14.13 34.81
C LEU A 750 -17.20 -12.76 34.76
N PRO A 751 -16.52 -11.63 35.07
CA PRO A 751 -17.14 -10.31 34.92
C PRO A 751 -17.52 -10.02 33.46
N LEU A 752 -16.72 -10.47 32.48
CA LEU A 752 -17.01 -10.28 31.06
C LEU A 752 -18.30 -11.01 30.66
N ILE A 753 -18.47 -12.27 31.10
CA ILE A 753 -19.69 -13.07 30.90
C ILE A 753 -20.89 -12.42 31.62
N CYS A 754 -20.70 -11.90 32.84
CA CYS A 754 -21.75 -11.18 33.54
C CYS A 754 -22.21 -9.94 32.76
N GLY A 755 -21.28 -9.19 32.17
CA GLY A 755 -21.57 -8.09 31.26
C GLY A 755 -22.37 -8.51 30.03
N TRP A 756 -21.96 -9.63 29.42
CA TRP A 756 -22.64 -10.22 28.26
C TRP A 756 -24.08 -10.65 28.60
N GLY A 757 -24.24 -11.45 29.66
CA GLY A 757 -25.53 -11.93 30.14
C GLY A 757 -26.45 -10.78 30.54
N THR A 758 -25.91 -9.75 31.19
CA THR A 758 -26.68 -8.55 31.57
C THR A 758 -27.31 -7.89 30.36
N THR A 759 -26.58 -7.75 29.27
CA THR A 759 -27.07 -7.11 28.04
C THR A 759 -28.08 -7.97 27.27
N ILE A 760 -27.87 -9.29 27.22
CA ILE A 760 -28.78 -10.22 26.53
C ILE A 760 -30.14 -10.29 27.24
N ALA A 761 -30.14 -10.47 28.57
CA ALA A 761 -31.36 -10.71 29.34
C ALA A 761 -32.15 -9.42 29.69
N ALA A 762 -31.61 -8.23 29.41
CA ALA A 762 -32.22 -6.95 29.77
C ALA A 762 -33.53 -6.58 29.04
N GLY A 763 -33.98 -7.39 28.08
CA GLY A 763 -35.21 -7.13 27.32
C GLY A 763 -35.19 -5.74 26.66
N GLY A 764 -36.26 -4.97 26.88
CA GLY A 764 -36.45 -3.63 26.31
C GLY A 764 -35.67 -2.49 26.96
N ALA A 765 -34.81 -2.74 27.95
CA ALA A 765 -34.05 -1.69 28.62
C ALA A 765 -33.17 -0.91 27.62
N PRO A 766 -33.10 0.43 27.66
CA PRO A 766 -32.26 1.22 26.74
C PRO A 766 -30.77 0.97 26.97
N MET A 767 -29.94 1.18 25.93
CA MET A 767 -28.50 0.86 25.94
C MET A 767 -27.76 1.42 27.16
N GLY A 768 -27.99 2.69 27.52
CA GLY A 768 -27.36 3.31 28.69
C GLY A 768 -27.69 2.58 30.01
N ARG A 769 -28.92 2.11 30.18
CA ARG A 769 -29.33 1.35 31.38
C ARG A 769 -28.76 -0.07 31.39
N ARG A 770 -28.51 -0.68 30.24
CA ARG A 770 -27.85 -2.00 30.14
C ARG A 770 -26.39 -1.92 30.53
N ILE A 771 -25.68 -0.91 30.01
CA ILE A 771 -24.28 -0.64 30.35
C ILE A 771 -24.15 -0.33 31.84
N LEU A 772 -25.02 0.53 32.38
CA LEU A 772 -25.08 0.81 33.82
C LEU A 772 -25.37 -0.46 34.62
N GLY A 773 -26.35 -1.26 34.19
CA GLY A 773 -26.69 -2.54 34.83
C GLY A 773 -25.53 -3.53 34.85
N ALA A 774 -24.73 -3.59 33.78
CA ALA A 774 -23.54 -4.45 33.73
C ALA A 774 -22.43 -3.95 34.66
N SER A 775 -22.22 -2.63 34.74
CA SER A 775 -21.31 -2.04 35.72
C SER A 775 -21.75 -2.34 37.15
N LEU A 776 -23.04 -2.19 37.45
CA LEU A 776 -23.62 -2.56 38.75
C LEU A 776 -23.51 -4.07 39.04
N CYS A 777 -23.63 -4.91 38.01
CA CYS A 777 -23.38 -6.35 38.13
C CYS A 777 -21.95 -6.62 38.56
N GLY A 778 -20.96 -6.01 37.88
CA GLY A 778 -19.54 -6.16 38.22
C GLY A 778 -19.20 -5.64 39.61
N LEU A 779 -19.79 -4.51 40.01
CA LEU A 779 -19.68 -3.99 41.38
C LEU A 779 -20.23 -5.00 42.40
N GLY A 780 -21.42 -5.56 42.13
CA GLY A 780 -22.03 -6.59 42.96
C GLY A 780 -21.17 -7.84 43.08
N VAL A 781 -20.58 -8.31 41.97
CA VAL A 781 -19.62 -9.43 41.99
C VAL A 781 -18.42 -9.09 42.88
N GLY A 782 -17.85 -7.89 42.77
CA GLY A 782 -16.69 -7.47 43.56
C GLY A 782 -16.97 -7.47 45.07
N LEU A 783 -18.12 -6.94 45.48
CA LEU A 783 -18.55 -6.92 46.88
C LEU A 783 -18.84 -8.33 47.42
N LEU A 784 -19.66 -9.12 46.70
CA LEU A 784 -20.05 -10.46 47.12
C LEU A 784 -18.86 -11.43 47.12
N TYR A 785 -17.98 -11.34 46.13
CA TYR A 785 -16.74 -12.12 46.11
C TYR A 785 -15.86 -11.79 47.32
N THR A 786 -15.74 -10.52 47.69
CA THR A 786 -14.93 -10.15 48.86
C THR A 786 -15.52 -10.71 50.16
N ALA A 787 -16.85 -10.69 50.33
CA ALA A 787 -17.50 -11.36 51.45
C ALA A 787 -17.22 -12.88 51.45
N ALA A 788 -17.29 -13.53 50.28
CA ALA A 788 -16.99 -14.94 50.13
C ALA A 788 -15.52 -15.28 50.45
N SER A 789 -14.56 -14.47 49.99
CA SER A 789 -13.13 -14.65 50.30
C SER A 789 -12.84 -14.49 51.79
N VAL A 790 -13.47 -13.51 52.45
CA VAL A 790 -13.31 -13.32 53.90
C VAL A 790 -13.86 -14.52 54.68
N PHE A 791 -15.01 -15.06 54.25
CA PHE A 791 -15.58 -16.27 54.84
C PHE A 791 -14.72 -17.52 54.58
N ALA A 792 -14.18 -17.68 53.38
CA ALA A 792 -13.27 -18.79 53.03
C ALA A 792 -11.96 -18.71 53.83
N GLY A 793 -11.39 -17.51 53.98
CA GLY A 793 -10.19 -17.29 54.77
C GLY A 793 -10.41 -17.52 56.27
N SER A 794 -11.53 -17.06 56.83
CA SER A 794 -11.85 -17.26 58.25
C SER A 794 -12.15 -18.72 58.59
N SER A 795 -12.87 -19.43 57.71
CA SER A 795 -13.11 -20.87 57.86
C SER A 795 -11.85 -21.72 57.65
N GLY A 796 -10.90 -21.25 56.84
CA GLY A 796 -9.60 -21.87 56.61
C GLY A 796 -8.50 -21.49 57.61
N GLY A 797 -8.79 -20.64 58.61
CA GLY A 797 -7.82 -20.21 59.62
C GLY A 797 -6.71 -19.29 59.11
N VAL A 798 -6.92 -18.60 57.98
CA VAL A 798 -5.95 -17.67 57.39
C VAL A 798 -6.08 -16.30 58.06
N PRO A 799 -4.98 -15.69 58.56
CA PRO A 799 -5.02 -14.33 59.12
C PRO A 799 -5.40 -13.32 58.02
N ILE A 800 -6.43 -12.51 58.26
CA ILE A 800 -6.88 -11.49 57.30
C ILE A 800 -6.68 -10.10 57.89
N GLU A 801 -5.79 -9.31 57.28
CA GLU A 801 -5.56 -7.91 57.66
C GLU A 801 -6.66 -6.99 57.11
N SER A 802 -7.20 -6.11 57.96
CA SER A 802 -8.29 -5.19 57.60
C SER A 802 -7.91 -4.21 56.47
N ALA A 803 -6.66 -3.74 56.44
CA ALA A 803 -6.14 -2.88 55.36
C ALA A 803 -6.07 -3.61 54.01
N ALA A 804 -5.70 -4.89 54.02
CA ALA A 804 -5.63 -5.74 52.81
C ALA A 804 -7.03 -6.04 52.25
N ILE A 805 -8.04 -6.22 53.11
CA ILE A 805 -9.45 -6.36 52.70
C ILE A 805 -9.90 -5.09 51.97
N MET A 806 -9.66 -3.92 52.55
CA MET A 806 -10.13 -2.66 51.98
C MET A 806 -9.49 -2.38 50.60
N SER A 807 -8.18 -2.63 50.47
CA SER A 807 -7.48 -2.56 49.18
C SER A 807 -8.07 -3.55 48.16
N SER A 808 -8.33 -4.79 48.58
CA SER A 808 -8.88 -5.85 47.72
C SER A 808 -10.30 -5.53 47.25
N VAL A 809 -11.16 -4.99 48.12
CA VAL A 809 -12.52 -4.54 47.76
C VAL A 809 -12.45 -3.48 46.67
N VAL A 810 -11.62 -2.46 46.85
CA VAL A 810 -11.49 -1.35 45.89
C VAL A 810 -11.07 -1.88 44.52
N TRP A 811 -10.04 -2.72 44.47
CA TRP A 811 -9.57 -3.29 43.21
C TRP A 811 -10.57 -4.24 42.56
N ARG A 812 -11.20 -5.13 43.32
CA ARG A 812 -12.21 -6.08 42.81
C ARG A 812 -13.42 -5.34 42.25
N VAL A 813 -13.97 -4.37 42.99
CA VAL A 813 -15.09 -3.55 42.54
C VAL A 813 -14.73 -2.77 41.28
N PHE A 814 -13.58 -2.09 41.27
CA PHE A 814 -13.15 -1.28 40.12
C PHE A 814 -12.94 -2.15 38.87
N LEU A 815 -12.13 -3.20 38.99
CA LEU A 815 -11.75 -4.05 37.87
C LEU A 815 -12.95 -4.81 37.29
N PHE A 816 -13.77 -5.43 38.15
CA PHE A 816 -14.92 -6.21 37.69
C PHE A 816 -16.00 -5.32 37.07
N SER A 817 -16.22 -4.12 37.59
CA SER A 817 -17.15 -3.14 36.98
C SER A 817 -16.68 -2.76 35.57
N ILE A 818 -15.38 -2.51 35.37
CA ILE A 818 -14.81 -2.19 34.06
C ILE A 818 -14.95 -3.37 33.10
N ILE A 819 -14.54 -4.57 33.51
CA ILE A 819 -14.58 -5.76 32.64
C ILE A 819 -16.01 -6.13 32.27
N ALA A 820 -16.96 -6.06 33.22
CA ALA A 820 -18.38 -6.28 32.95
C ALA A 820 -18.96 -5.21 31.99
N THR A 821 -18.55 -3.95 32.15
CA THR A 821 -18.91 -2.88 31.21
C THR A 821 -18.36 -3.16 29.81
N VAL A 822 -17.10 -3.61 29.69
CA VAL A 822 -16.50 -4.02 28.41
C VAL A 822 -17.27 -5.19 27.80
N GLY A 823 -17.64 -6.20 28.60
CA GLY A 823 -18.48 -7.32 28.14
C GLY A 823 -19.81 -6.85 27.59
N ALA A 824 -20.48 -5.93 28.28
CA ALA A 824 -21.74 -5.34 27.81
C ALA A 824 -21.57 -4.55 26.50
N ILE A 825 -20.54 -3.72 26.38
CA ILE A 825 -20.24 -2.95 25.16
C ILE A 825 -19.90 -3.87 23.98
N ALA A 826 -19.02 -4.86 24.21
CA ALA A 826 -18.65 -5.85 23.21
C ALA A 826 -19.89 -6.59 22.69
N THR A 827 -20.80 -6.96 23.59
CA THR A 827 -22.08 -7.57 23.26
C THR A 827 -22.93 -6.68 22.37
N GLU A 828 -23.03 -5.38 22.68
CA GLU A 828 -23.76 -4.42 21.84
C GLU A 828 -23.14 -4.27 20.43
N ILE A 829 -21.82 -4.36 20.31
CA ILE A 829 -21.13 -4.22 19.02
C ILE A 829 -21.21 -5.52 18.20
N VAL A 830 -21.15 -6.68 18.85
CA VAL A 830 -21.02 -7.98 18.19
C VAL A 830 -22.37 -8.62 17.89
N LEU A 831 -23.39 -8.43 18.73
CA LEU A 831 -24.73 -8.99 18.48
C LEU A 831 -25.18 -8.59 17.07
N GLY A 832 -25.54 -9.60 16.28
CA GLY A 832 -26.13 -9.43 14.95
C GLY A 832 -27.49 -8.72 15.01
N GLU A 833 -28.12 -8.63 13.85
CA GLU A 833 -29.54 -8.25 13.78
C GLU A 833 -30.42 -9.21 14.57
#